data_AF-A0A453E330-F1
#
_entry.id   AF-A0A453E330-F1
#
_cell.length_a   1.000
_cell.length_b   1.000
_cell.length_c   1.000
_cell.angle_alpha   90.00
_cell.angle_beta   90.00
_cell.angle_gamma   90.00
#
_symmetry.space_group_name_H-M   'P 1'
#
loop_
_entity.id
_entity.type
_entity.pdbx_description
1 polymer ?
#
loop_
_entity_poly.entity_id
_entity_poly.type
_entity_poly.pdbx_seq_one_letter_code
_entity_poly.pdbx_strand_id
1 'polypeptide(L)'
;MEGMEENYDSLDDDPWAIAGLVLGLGNSVVALYRLGAYEDVIEIKNILISWIPDVDSSSVLFDVVNSVSLCMGSCLALPSVIAFCQRVELLNDDLDALFNRYTSLATELLNLKKSETVFQNLLMAICIGAGSLLSGILNDGVHAMKFADVKKFLDSLKYIYTHPYPPLVHLGGMFGAVNAFGAGAGDLTGIGWQSMNSQIKHEKESSLVRGPLLTSPVGETLSTSMLQEIFLLAKDAEDNHIRNYAAWAVSFLRSRWLSENQSLDNDSSQRNSVDSSQSRSFSAESLVWNLSLWLRDLNFEKPGDVVPVNTIATVLKCLTKAPRVPAIDWGVIVRRCMKVEAQIPQKSTNHRDPTLLREECLYFSLAHADHISPLLQFLDDLTDLPRFRRLEMNVQSVLLQYLSHLMKLFSDSRSKKLYEDLAVYFCSHSSSYLDYSSEQRSMLRMSFWKGICKCLVEVVSEETDSFSYLKKCIECLLPLLNLCNDGQPEFVDEWSAAIKCLIVVQKSWPGDMLQVHSTTSLSEGEHVDAARKIIIRARLCFAGCVSALELGNLKTTILSTTADGVWWNVLVEVAAAVYSADNGIKKQWLLDALDIGCVTAHPSTALRFVGLLCGSCCVYMPLLIVNPTNVLSDLPVTLPSFLSSSIWNDLRNSAADKLWLLTTRIYTWAEQLTRGEGLPCHDHIHGSEAENATFLANMLRSTCFAVEDHLAVDKQLKLANLEAL
;
A
#
# COMPACT_ATOMS: atom_id res chain seq x y z
N MET A 1 -63.44 -6.63 46.98
CA MET A 1 -63.20 -5.48 46.09
C MET A 1 -61.77 -5.03 46.35
N GLU A 2 -60.72 -5.77 46.02
CA GLU A 2 -60.39 -6.48 44.77
C GLU A 2 -60.75 -5.69 43.52
N GLY A 3 -59.72 -5.31 42.76
CA GLY A 3 -59.83 -4.90 41.37
C GLY A 3 -59.40 -3.46 41.10
N MET A 4 -58.09 -3.21 41.11
CA MET A 4 -57.37 -2.39 40.12
C MET A 4 -55.91 -2.29 40.59
N GLU A 5 -55.18 -3.41 40.44
CA GLU A 5 -53.75 -3.28 40.17
C GLU A 5 -53.62 -2.84 38.72
N GLU A 6 -52.90 -1.75 38.51
CA GLU A 6 -52.54 -1.22 37.21
C GLU A 6 -51.79 -2.32 36.44
N ASN A 7 -52.40 -2.88 35.40
CA ASN A 7 -51.70 -3.56 34.33
C ASN A 7 -50.79 -2.53 33.65
N TYR A 8 -49.61 -2.30 34.21
CA TYR A 8 -48.45 -2.09 33.37
C TYR A 8 -48.20 -3.42 32.68
N ASP A 9 -48.71 -3.56 31.46
CA ASP A 9 -48.18 -4.53 30.51
C ASP A 9 -46.66 -4.34 30.50
N SER A 10 -45.94 -5.22 31.21
CA SER A 10 -44.53 -5.39 30.97
C SER A 10 -44.43 -5.68 29.49
N LEU A 11 -43.65 -4.87 28.77
CA LEU A 11 -43.02 -5.33 27.55
C LEU A 11 -42.30 -6.62 27.95
N ASP A 12 -42.97 -7.76 27.81
CA ASP A 12 -42.34 -9.08 27.88
C ASP A 12 -41.22 -9.00 26.86
N ASP A 13 -39.98 -8.96 27.37
CA ASP A 13 -38.75 -8.84 26.60
C ASP A 13 -38.69 -9.97 25.56
N ASP A 14 -39.17 -9.73 24.33
CA ASP A 14 -39.06 -10.69 23.24
C ASP A 14 -37.57 -11.03 23.06
N PRO A 15 -37.14 -12.28 23.32
CA PRO A 15 -35.73 -12.65 23.24
C PRO A 15 -35.14 -12.40 21.86
N TRP A 16 -35.98 -12.37 20.82
CA TRP A 16 -35.57 -12.04 19.46
C TRP A 16 -35.26 -10.55 19.26
N ALA A 17 -35.83 -9.64 20.05
CA ALA A 17 -35.51 -8.21 19.96
C ALA A 17 -34.06 -7.95 20.36
N ILE A 18 -33.61 -8.52 21.48
CA ILE A 18 -32.21 -8.43 21.94
C ILE A 18 -31.29 -9.20 20.98
N ALA A 19 -31.67 -10.41 20.56
CA ALA A 19 -30.88 -11.18 19.59
C ALA A 19 -30.71 -10.43 18.25
N GLY A 20 -31.73 -9.71 17.80
CA GLY A 20 -31.70 -8.86 16.62
C GLY A 20 -30.71 -7.69 16.75
N LEU A 21 -30.62 -7.05 17.92
CA LEU A 21 -29.60 -6.01 18.18
C LEU A 21 -28.18 -6.57 18.13
N VAL A 22 -27.96 -7.76 18.72
CA VAL A 22 -26.66 -8.45 18.66
C VAL A 22 -26.29 -8.83 17.22
N LEU A 23 -27.26 -9.29 16.42
CA LEU A 23 -27.04 -9.56 15.00
C LEU A 23 -26.72 -8.29 14.20
N GLY A 24 -27.39 -7.17 14.52
CA GLY A 24 -27.06 -5.86 13.98
C GLY A 24 -25.63 -5.42 14.31
N LEU A 25 -25.18 -5.65 15.54
CA LEU A 25 -23.80 -5.40 15.97
C LEU A 25 -22.80 -6.22 15.15
N GLY A 26 -23.04 -7.51 14.96
CA GLY A 26 -22.18 -8.36 14.12
C GLY A 26 -22.08 -7.87 12.67
N ASN A 27 -23.19 -7.39 12.10
CA ASN A 27 -23.21 -6.86 10.73
C ASN A 27 -22.49 -5.51 10.58
N SER A 28 -22.29 -4.77 11.67
CA SER A 28 -21.58 -3.49 11.66
C SER A 28 -20.07 -3.64 11.42
N VAL A 29 -19.52 -4.84 11.67
CA VAL A 29 -18.07 -5.13 11.59
C VAL A 29 -17.45 -4.75 10.24
N VAL A 30 -18.16 -5.00 9.12
CA VAL A 30 -17.65 -4.64 7.78
C VAL A 30 -17.52 -3.12 7.62
N ALA A 31 -18.47 -2.36 8.15
CA ALA A 31 -18.43 -0.90 8.10
C ALA A 31 -17.33 -0.34 9.02
N LEU A 32 -17.21 -0.87 10.24
CA LEU A 32 -16.15 -0.48 11.19
C LEU A 32 -14.75 -0.76 10.64
N TYR A 33 -14.57 -1.93 10.00
CA TYR A 33 -13.32 -2.28 9.34
C TYR A 33 -12.96 -1.27 8.23
N ARG A 34 -13.93 -0.88 7.40
CA ARG A 34 -13.72 0.12 6.33
C ARG A 34 -13.39 1.50 6.88
N LEU A 35 -13.86 1.84 8.07
CA LEU A 35 -13.51 3.07 8.78
C LEU A 35 -12.13 3.00 9.45
N GLY A 36 -11.48 1.83 9.46
CA GLY A 36 -10.20 1.61 10.12
C GLY A 36 -10.29 1.35 11.62
N ALA A 37 -11.49 1.12 12.15
CA ALA A 37 -11.75 0.83 13.56
C ALA A 37 -11.51 -0.66 13.87
N TYR A 38 -10.25 -1.10 13.75
CA TYR A 38 -9.91 -2.53 13.84
C TYR A 38 -10.01 -3.09 15.26
N GLU A 39 -9.65 -2.30 16.26
CA GLU A 39 -9.77 -2.69 17.66
C GLU A 39 -11.25 -2.92 18.01
N ASP A 40 -12.15 -2.05 17.56
CA ASP A 40 -13.59 -2.23 17.73
C ASP A 40 -14.10 -3.52 17.07
N VAL A 41 -13.56 -3.91 15.91
CA VAL A 41 -13.88 -5.19 15.25
C VAL A 41 -13.42 -6.37 16.09
N ILE A 42 -12.20 -6.32 16.65
CA ILE A 42 -11.67 -7.36 17.53
C ILE A 42 -12.48 -7.43 18.82
N GLU A 43 -12.85 -6.28 19.39
CA GLU A 43 -13.66 -6.17 20.60
C GLU A 43 -15.05 -6.77 20.39
N ILE A 44 -15.75 -6.41 19.30
CA ILE A 44 -17.05 -6.99 18.95
C ILE A 44 -16.94 -8.51 18.81
N LYS A 45 -15.93 -9.01 18.10
CA LYS A 45 -15.68 -10.46 17.96
C LYS A 45 -15.51 -11.11 19.34
N ASN A 46 -14.69 -10.53 20.22
CA ASN A 46 -14.43 -11.06 21.56
C ASN A 46 -15.68 -11.02 22.45
N ILE A 47 -16.48 -9.95 22.37
CA ILE A 47 -17.76 -9.81 23.07
C ILE A 47 -18.74 -10.91 22.63
N LEU A 48 -18.89 -11.13 21.32
CA LEU A 48 -19.76 -12.19 20.80
C LEU A 48 -19.29 -13.59 21.25
N ILE A 49 -17.98 -13.85 21.29
CA ILE A 49 -17.43 -15.09 21.84
C ILE A 49 -17.74 -15.20 23.34
N SER A 50 -17.67 -14.10 24.09
CA SER A 50 -17.89 -14.10 25.55
C SER A 50 -19.34 -14.42 25.96
N TRP A 51 -20.31 -14.09 25.09
CA TRP A 51 -21.74 -14.34 25.32
C TRP A 51 -22.20 -15.76 25.02
N ILE A 52 -21.34 -16.58 24.39
CA ILE A 52 -21.53 -18.02 24.28
C ILE A 52 -20.87 -18.61 25.53
N PRO A 53 -21.55 -19.43 26.36
CA PRO A 53 -20.95 -20.00 27.58
C PRO A 53 -19.98 -21.16 27.28
N ASP A 54 -19.02 -21.40 28.18
CA ASP A 54 -18.17 -22.60 28.13
C ASP A 54 -18.71 -23.65 29.12
N VAL A 55 -18.99 -24.84 28.59
CA VAL A 55 -19.66 -25.95 29.30
C VAL A 55 -18.83 -26.45 30.48
N ASP A 56 -17.50 -26.31 30.41
CA ASP A 56 -16.59 -26.77 31.48
C ASP A 56 -16.56 -25.84 32.70
N SER A 57 -17.23 -24.68 32.67
CA SER A 57 -17.00 -23.58 33.63
C SER A 57 -18.16 -23.19 34.57
N SER A 58 -19.40 -23.70 34.43
CA SER A 58 -20.44 -23.42 35.43
C SER A 58 -21.58 -24.44 35.50
N SER A 59 -21.98 -24.81 36.72
CA SER A 59 -23.15 -25.64 37.03
C SER A 59 -24.48 -24.89 36.95
N VAL A 60 -24.50 -23.70 36.36
CA VAL A 60 -25.66 -22.80 36.28
C VAL A 60 -25.72 -22.20 34.87
N LEU A 61 -26.10 -23.00 33.88
CA LEU A 61 -26.41 -22.48 32.55
C LEU A 61 -27.72 -21.68 32.59
N PHE A 62 -27.59 -20.38 32.36
CA PHE A 62 -28.65 -19.42 32.07
C PHE A 62 -29.67 -19.16 33.21
N ASP A 63 -29.21 -18.58 34.32
CA ASP A 63 -30.10 -18.11 35.42
C ASP A 63 -30.84 -16.79 35.09
N VAL A 64 -30.50 -16.12 33.98
CA VAL A 64 -31.04 -14.79 33.61
C VAL A 64 -31.52 -14.82 32.16
N VAL A 65 -32.79 -14.46 31.88
CA VAL A 65 -33.39 -14.43 30.53
C VAL A 65 -32.55 -13.61 29.53
N ASN A 66 -31.97 -12.48 29.97
CA ASN A 66 -31.08 -11.65 29.15
C ASN A 66 -29.82 -12.40 28.65
N SER A 67 -29.31 -13.37 29.41
CA SER A 67 -28.16 -14.18 29.00
C SER A 67 -28.49 -15.15 27.86
N VAL A 68 -29.74 -15.64 27.80
CA VAL A 68 -30.21 -16.51 26.71
C VAL A 68 -30.33 -15.71 25.41
N SER A 69 -30.92 -14.52 25.46
CA SER A 69 -31.10 -13.66 24.28
C SER A 69 -29.77 -13.16 23.70
N LEU A 70 -28.79 -12.84 24.55
CA LEU A 70 -27.42 -12.50 24.12
C LEU A 70 -26.72 -13.70 23.47
N CYS A 71 -26.84 -14.90 24.05
CA CYS A 71 -26.28 -16.13 23.48
C CYS A 71 -26.94 -16.46 22.13
N MET A 72 -28.26 -16.33 22.03
CA MET A 72 -29.01 -16.52 20.77
C MET A 72 -28.48 -15.63 19.66
N GLY A 73 -28.41 -14.32 19.92
CA GLY A 73 -27.89 -13.35 18.96
C GLY A 73 -26.43 -13.63 18.57
N SER A 74 -25.60 -14.00 19.55
CA SER A 74 -24.18 -14.32 19.32
C SER A 74 -23.99 -15.56 18.45
N CYS A 75 -24.81 -16.60 18.65
CA CYS A 75 -24.75 -17.81 17.84
C CYS A 75 -25.02 -17.55 16.36
N LEU A 76 -25.90 -16.58 16.06
CA LEU A 76 -26.25 -16.21 14.69
C LEU A 76 -25.31 -15.18 14.09
N ALA A 77 -24.77 -14.26 14.89
CA ALA A 77 -23.89 -13.18 14.44
C ALA A 77 -22.43 -13.63 14.27
N LEU A 78 -21.92 -14.47 15.17
CA LEU A 78 -20.51 -14.83 15.21
C LEU A 78 -20.01 -15.54 13.93
N PRO A 79 -20.77 -16.43 13.27
CA PRO A 79 -20.32 -17.07 12.02
C PRO A 79 -19.88 -16.06 10.93
N SER A 80 -20.67 -15.00 10.71
CA SER A 80 -20.34 -13.98 9.70
C SER A 80 -19.14 -13.13 10.12
N VAL A 81 -19.02 -12.81 11.41
CA VAL A 81 -17.89 -12.07 11.97
C VAL A 81 -16.60 -12.88 11.88
N ILE A 82 -16.61 -14.16 12.26
CA ILE A 82 -15.43 -15.04 12.20
C ILE A 82 -14.96 -15.20 10.76
N ALA A 83 -15.87 -15.46 9.82
CA ALA A 83 -15.50 -15.59 8.41
C ALA A 83 -14.99 -14.27 7.81
N PHE A 84 -15.52 -13.13 8.25
CA PHE A 84 -14.94 -11.85 7.90
C PHE A 84 -13.52 -11.70 8.46
N CYS A 85 -13.33 -11.90 9.77
CA CYS A 85 -12.04 -11.81 10.45
C CYS A 85 -11.00 -12.77 9.87
N GLN A 86 -11.41 -13.96 9.43
CA GLN A 86 -10.55 -14.94 8.76
C GLN A 86 -10.03 -14.41 7.42
N ARG A 87 -10.87 -13.75 6.62
CA ARG A 87 -10.47 -13.17 5.33
C ARG A 87 -9.52 -11.99 5.46
N VAL A 88 -9.71 -11.16 6.49
CA VAL A 88 -8.90 -9.95 6.74
C VAL A 88 -7.72 -10.15 7.70
N GLU A 89 -7.40 -11.40 8.04
CA GLU A 89 -6.30 -11.75 8.96
C GLU A 89 -6.40 -11.02 10.32
N LEU A 90 -7.60 -10.98 10.90
CA LEU A 90 -7.89 -10.49 12.26
C LEU A 90 -8.23 -11.64 13.25
N LEU A 91 -7.97 -12.87 12.84
CA LEU A 91 -8.32 -14.07 13.60
C LEU A 91 -7.09 -14.69 14.27
N ASN A 92 -7.07 -14.71 15.60
CA ASN A 92 -6.05 -15.35 16.43
C ASN A 92 -6.62 -16.47 17.32
N ASP A 93 -7.91 -16.76 17.20
CA ASP A 93 -8.62 -17.69 18.08
C ASP A 93 -8.49 -19.14 17.59
N ASP A 94 -8.57 -20.08 18.53
CA ASP A 94 -8.65 -21.50 18.23
C ASP A 94 -10.06 -21.83 17.68
N LEU A 95 -10.14 -21.93 16.35
CA LEU A 95 -11.37 -22.26 15.63
C LEU A 95 -11.93 -23.63 16.00
N ASP A 96 -11.06 -24.61 16.30
CA ASP A 96 -11.50 -25.95 16.69
C ASP A 96 -12.14 -25.88 18.08
N ALA A 97 -11.53 -25.17 19.02
CA ALA A 97 -12.11 -24.95 20.35
C ALA A 97 -13.44 -24.20 20.28
N LEU A 98 -13.52 -23.14 19.47
CA LEU A 98 -14.75 -22.36 19.29
C LEU A 98 -15.88 -23.21 18.70
N PHE A 99 -15.60 -24.02 17.66
CA PHE A 99 -16.59 -24.91 17.06
C PHE A 99 -17.04 -26.02 18.03
N ASN A 100 -16.10 -26.60 18.78
CA ASN A 100 -16.41 -27.59 19.80
C ASN A 100 -17.28 -27.00 20.92
N ARG A 101 -17.11 -25.71 21.26
CA ARG A 101 -17.97 -25.00 22.23
C ARG A 101 -19.44 -24.99 21.82
N TYR A 102 -19.75 -24.70 20.55
CA TYR A 102 -21.12 -24.78 20.02
C TYR A 102 -21.69 -26.20 20.14
N THR A 103 -20.88 -27.19 19.75
CA THR A 103 -21.30 -28.59 19.77
C THR A 103 -21.59 -29.07 21.19
N SER A 104 -20.72 -28.75 22.15
CA SER A 104 -20.92 -29.06 23.56
C SER A 104 -22.18 -28.38 24.12
N LEU A 105 -22.37 -27.09 23.82
CA LEU A 105 -23.54 -26.33 24.28
C LEU A 105 -24.86 -26.92 23.74
N ALA A 106 -24.90 -27.29 22.46
CA ALA A 106 -26.06 -27.95 21.86
C ALA A 106 -26.37 -29.28 22.57
N THR A 107 -25.36 -30.11 22.83
CA THR A 107 -25.54 -31.40 23.51
C THR A 107 -25.99 -31.25 24.96
N GLU A 108 -25.52 -30.24 25.67
CA GLU A 108 -25.91 -29.99 27.05
C GLU A 108 -27.36 -29.51 27.15
N LEU A 109 -27.78 -28.58 26.29
CA LEU A 109 -29.17 -28.11 26.24
C LEU A 109 -30.14 -29.25 25.89
N LEU A 110 -29.74 -30.17 25.02
CA LEU A 110 -30.52 -31.38 24.73
C LEU A 110 -30.67 -32.29 25.95
N ASN A 111 -29.63 -32.40 26.78
CA ASN A 111 -29.65 -33.22 27.99
C ASN A 111 -30.52 -32.63 29.11
N LEU A 112 -30.63 -31.30 29.18
CA LEU A 112 -31.43 -30.60 30.20
C LEU A 112 -32.95 -30.82 30.03
N LYS A 113 -33.42 -31.27 28.86
CA LYS A 113 -34.84 -31.57 28.56
C LYS A 113 -35.84 -30.47 28.99
N LYS A 114 -35.40 -29.20 29.02
CA LYS A 114 -36.26 -28.06 29.32
C LYS A 114 -37.16 -27.76 28.12
N SER A 115 -38.46 -27.64 28.34
CA SER A 115 -39.46 -27.50 27.26
C SER A 115 -39.87 -26.05 26.97
N GLU A 116 -39.33 -25.05 27.68
CA GLU A 116 -39.73 -23.65 27.48
C GLU A 116 -39.35 -23.16 26.07
N THR A 117 -40.19 -22.30 25.50
CA THR A 117 -40.02 -21.74 24.15
C THR A 117 -38.69 -21.01 23.98
N VAL A 118 -38.21 -20.34 25.02
CA VAL A 118 -36.92 -19.64 25.04
C VAL A 118 -35.75 -20.63 24.85
N PHE A 119 -35.77 -21.81 25.48
CA PHE A 119 -34.75 -22.85 25.28
C PHE A 119 -34.83 -23.50 23.90
N GLN A 120 -36.04 -23.65 23.34
CA GLN A 120 -36.22 -24.14 21.97
C GLN A 120 -35.63 -23.14 20.94
N ASN A 121 -35.86 -21.85 21.14
CA ASN A 121 -35.29 -20.78 20.31
C ASN A 121 -33.76 -20.73 20.42
N LEU A 122 -33.20 -20.90 21.63
CA LEU A 122 -31.76 -20.98 21.84
C LEU A 122 -31.13 -22.17 21.13
N LEU A 123 -31.69 -23.37 21.29
CA LEU A 123 -31.19 -24.56 20.63
C LEU A 123 -31.26 -24.45 19.11
N MET A 124 -32.34 -23.85 18.59
CA MET A 124 -32.46 -23.54 17.16
C MET A 124 -31.34 -22.60 16.70
N ALA A 125 -31.11 -21.49 17.41
CA ALA A 125 -30.07 -20.52 17.08
C ALA A 125 -28.66 -21.13 17.12
N ILE A 126 -28.37 -21.98 18.12
CA ILE A 126 -27.08 -22.69 18.23
C ILE A 126 -26.88 -23.65 17.05
N CYS A 127 -27.89 -24.43 16.67
CA CYS A 127 -27.77 -25.39 15.58
C CYS A 127 -27.53 -24.70 14.24
N ILE A 128 -28.30 -23.64 13.95
CA ILE A 128 -28.16 -22.83 12.74
C ILE A 128 -26.77 -22.16 12.73
N GLY A 129 -26.41 -21.51 13.83
CA GLY A 129 -25.13 -20.83 14.01
C GLY A 129 -23.92 -21.76 13.87
N ALA A 130 -23.96 -22.94 14.49
CA ALA A 130 -22.90 -23.94 14.41
C ALA A 130 -22.70 -24.46 12.97
N GLY A 131 -23.80 -24.69 12.25
CA GLY A 131 -23.77 -25.06 10.83
C GLY A 131 -23.14 -23.96 9.98
N SER A 132 -23.56 -22.71 10.17
CA SER A 132 -22.99 -21.55 9.46
C SER A 132 -21.51 -21.31 9.82
N LEU A 133 -21.12 -21.52 11.08
CA LEU A 133 -19.73 -21.39 11.54
C LEU A 133 -18.84 -22.44 10.88
N LEU A 134 -19.28 -23.71 10.88
CA LEU A 134 -18.54 -24.80 10.25
C LEU A 134 -18.30 -24.54 8.77
N SER A 135 -19.37 -24.17 8.07
CA SER A 135 -19.32 -23.77 6.67
C SER A 135 -18.40 -22.56 6.47
N GLY A 136 -18.47 -21.55 7.33
CA GLY A 136 -17.59 -20.38 7.28
C GLY A 136 -16.11 -20.72 7.45
N ILE A 137 -15.79 -21.63 8.35
CA ILE A 137 -14.41 -22.08 8.58
C ILE A 137 -13.90 -22.89 7.39
N LEU A 138 -14.72 -23.80 6.86
CA LEU A 138 -14.34 -24.74 5.81
C LEU A 138 -14.35 -24.14 4.40
N ASN A 139 -15.32 -23.29 4.06
CA ASN A 139 -15.48 -22.75 2.70
C ASN A 139 -14.29 -21.91 2.24
N ASP A 140 -13.63 -21.21 3.15
CA ASP A 140 -12.40 -20.46 2.84
C ASP A 140 -11.18 -21.37 2.63
N GLY A 141 -11.23 -22.64 3.03
CA GLY A 141 -10.18 -23.64 2.82
C GLY A 141 -8.82 -23.37 3.52
N VAL A 142 -8.74 -22.30 4.32
CA VAL A 142 -7.52 -21.86 5.01
C VAL A 142 -7.24 -22.71 6.24
N HIS A 143 -8.26 -23.04 7.04
CA HIS A 143 -8.19 -23.86 8.27
C HIS A 143 -8.69 -25.27 7.99
N ALA A 144 -8.09 -26.30 8.60
CA ALA A 144 -8.53 -27.69 8.46
C ALA A 144 -9.21 -28.17 9.74
N MET A 145 -10.31 -28.92 9.63
CA MET A 145 -10.95 -29.54 10.80
C MET A 145 -10.83 -31.05 10.80
N LYS A 146 -10.79 -31.66 11.98
CA LYS A 146 -10.87 -33.12 12.11
C LYS A 146 -12.24 -33.62 11.68
N PHE A 147 -12.27 -34.59 10.77
CA PHE A 147 -13.53 -35.18 10.32
C PHE A 147 -14.31 -35.83 11.47
N ALA A 148 -13.63 -36.34 12.50
CA ALA A 148 -14.27 -36.91 13.68
C ALA A 148 -15.18 -35.90 14.42
N ASP A 149 -14.72 -34.66 14.57
CA ASP A 149 -15.44 -33.60 15.27
C ASP A 149 -16.62 -33.11 14.41
N VAL A 150 -16.39 -32.92 13.11
CA VAL A 150 -17.44 -32.60 12.13
C VAL A 150 -18.53 -33.68 12.10
N LYS A 151 -18.13 -34.95 12.05
CA LYS A 151 -19.06 -36.08 12.05
C LYS A 151 -19.90 -36.11 13.32
N LYS A 152 -19.28 -35.95 14.50
CA LYS A 152 -19.98 -35.91 15.79
C LYS A 152 -21.05 -34.82 15.84
N PHE A 153 -20.76 -33.65 15.27
CA PHE A 153 -21.73 -32.55 15.16
C PHE A 153 -22.88 -32.88 14.20
N LEU A 154 -22.58 -33.38 12.99
CA LEU A 154 -23.60 -33.75 12.01
C LEU A 154 -24.51 -34.88 12.51
N ASP A 155 -23.95 -35.88 13.20
CA ASP A 155 -24.71 -36.94 13.85
C ASP A 155 -25.63 -36.37 14.95
N SER A 156 -25.17 -35.36 15.70
CA SER A 156 -26.01 -34.63 16.67
C SER A 156 -27.16 -33.90 15.99
N LEU A 157 -26.92 -33.18 14.89
CA LEU A 157 -27.99 -32.51 14.13
C LEU A 157 -29.01 -33.51 13.57
N LYS A 158 -28.53 -34.63 13.05
CA LYS A 158 -29.37 -35.74 12.61
C LYS A 158 -30.27 -36.25 13.73
N TYR A 159 -29.69 -36.49 14.89
CA TYR A 159 -30.44 -36.89 16.07
C TYR A 159 -31.54 -35.87 16.43
N ILE A 160 -31.24 -34.57 16.37
CA ILE A 160 -32.19 -33.49 16.69
C ILE A 160 -33.42 -33.52 15.79
N TYR A 161 -33.26 -33.67 14.47
CA TYR A 161 -34.42 -33.62 13.57
C TYR A 161 -35.14 -34.96 13.37
N THR A 162 -34.61 -36.09 13.85
CA THR A 162 -35.26 -37.41 13.75
C THR A 162 -35.97 -37.87 15.03
N HIS A 163 -35.68 -37.26 16.18
CA HIS A 163 -36.27 -37.62 17.48
C HIS A 163 -37.47 -36.72 17.80
N PRO A 164 -38.40 -37.14 18.69
CA PRO A 164 -39.64 -36.42 18.94
C PRO A 164 -39.41 -35.13 19.77
N TYR A 165 -38.89 -34.10 19.12
CA TYR A 165 -38.69 -32.77 19.68
C TYR A 165 -39.75 -31.78 19.14
N PRO A 166 -39.89 -30.59 19.74
CA PRO A 166 -40.79 -29.57 19.23
C PRO A 166 -40.40 -29.10 17.81
N PRO A 167 -41.34 -28.69 16.95
CA PRO A 167 -41.05 -28.32 15.55
C PRO A 167 -39.94 -27.28 15.35
N LEU A 168 -39.79 -26.31 16.25
CA LEU A 168 -38.71 -25.30 16.20
C LEU A 168 -37.30 -25.92 16.36
N VAL A 169 -37.19 -26.98 17.15
CA VAL A 169 -35.94 -27.71 17.36
C VAL A 169 -35.59 -28.53 16.09
N HIS A 170 -36.60 -29.13 15.45
CA HIS A 170 -36.42 -29.78 14.14
C HIS A 170 -35.95 -28.79 13.06
N LEU A 171 -36.54 -27.58 13.02
CA LEU A 171 -36.10 -26.50 12.13
C LEU A 171 -34.61 -26.19 12.32
N GLY A 172 -34.18 -26.00 13.58
CA GLY A 172 -32.78 -25.76 13.91
C GLY A 172 -31.84 -26.88 13.46
N GLY A 173 -32.21 -28.14 13.70
CA GLY A 173 -31.44 -29.30 13.26
C GLY A 173 -31.30 -29.39 11.74
N MET A 174 -32.39 -29.19 11.01
CA MET A 174 -32.40 -29.23 9.54
C MET A 174 -31.62 -28.07 8.93
N PHE A 175 -31.83 -26.84 9.43
CA PHE A 175 -31.15 -25.64 8.92
C PHE A 175 -29.66 -25.68 9.27
N GLY A 176 -29.29 -26.11 10.48
CA GLY A 176 -27.90 -26.35 10.85
C GLY A 176 -27.20 -27.35 9.92
N ALA A 177 -27.88 -28.43 9.53
CA ALA A 177 -27.33 -29.44 8.64
C ALA A 177 -27.10 -28.88 7.22
N VAL A 178 -28.09 -28.19 6.63
CA VAL A 178 -27.90 -27.60 5.30
C VAL A 178 -26.94 -26.40 5.32
N ASN A 179 -26.82 -25.69 6.45
CA ASN A 179 -25.82 -24.63 6.61
C ASN A 179 -24.41 -25.16 6.67
N ALA A 180 -24.18 -26.26 7.39
CA ALA A 180 -22.90 -26.98 7.36
C ALA A 180 -22.51 -27.39 5.92
N PHE A 181 -23.50 -27.69 5.08
CA PHE A 181 -23.31 -27.96 3.66
C PHE A 181 -23.15 -26.72 2.77
N GLY A 182 -23.25 -25.51 3.33
CA GLY A 182 -23.06 -24.25 2.59
C GLY A 182 -24.34 -23.59 2.07
N ALA A 183 -25.53 -24.04 2.48
CA ALA A 183 -26.80 -23.50 1.97
C ALA A 183 -27.17 -22.10 2.48
N GLY A 184 -26.66 -21.69 3.65
CA GLY A 184 -26.98 -20.37 4.25
C GLY A 184 -28.46 -20.17 4.60
N ALA A 185 -29.19 -21.24 4.91
CA ALA A 185 -30.56 -21.18 5.40
C ALA A 185 -30.65 -20.43 6.72
N GLY A 186 -31.42 -19.34 6.75
CA GLY A 186 -31.53 -18.47 7.93
C GLY A 186 -30.42 -17.41 8.05
N ASP A 187 -29.50 -17.30 7.08
CA ASP A 187 -28.59 -16.15 6.99
C ASP A 187 -29.40 -14.92 6.55
N LEU A 188 -29.73 -14.06 7.51
CA LEU A 188 -30.42 -12.78 7.27
C LEU A 188 -29.50 -11.70 6.67
N THR A 189 -28.21 -11.99 6.55
CA THR A 189 -27.15 -11.01 6.29
C THR A 189 -26.75 -10.93 4.81
N GLY A 190 -27.30 -11.80 3.96
CA GLY A 190 -27.16 -11.71 2.50
C GLY A 190 -25.72 -11.73 2.00
N ILE A 191 -24.74 -12.13 2.83
CA ILE A 191 -23.35 -12.28 2.41
C ILE A 191 -23.32 -13.49 1.49
N GLY A 192 -23.52 -13.27 0.20
CA GLY A 192 -23.38 -14.28 -0.83
C GLY A 192 -21.94 -14.76 -0.84
N TRP A 193 -21.67 -15.86 -0.16
CA TRP A 193 -20.39 -16.53 -0.21
C TRP A 193 -20.19 -16.99 -1.65
N GLN A 194 -19.23 -16.47 -2.39
CA GLN A 194 -18.87 -17.11 -3.65
C GLN A 194 -18.09 -18.38 -3.29
N SER A 195 -18.68 -19.54 -3.59
CA SER A 195 -18.00 -20.82 -3.47
C SER A 195 -16.80 -20.79 -4.41
N MET A 196 -15.59 -20.91 -3.87
CA MET A 196 -14.44 -21.15 -4.72
C MET A 196 -14.52 -22.58 -5.23
N ASN A 197 -14.44 -22.72 -6.55
CA ASN A 197 -14.59 -23.98 -7.27
C ASN A 197 -13.54 -24.99 -6.83
N SER A 198 -13.94 -25.96 -6.00
CA SER A 198 -13.17 -27.16 -5.69
C SER A 198 -13.50 -28.29 -6.67
N GLN A 199 -13.16 -28.12 -7.95
CA GLN A 199 -13.02 -29.30 -8.81
C GLN A 199 -11.61 -29.85 -8.58
N ILE A 200 -11.47 -31.06 -8.03
CA ILE A 200 -10.60 -32.14 -8.52
C ILE A 200 -10.67 -33.37 -7.58
N LYS A 201 -10.90 -34.53 -8.20
CA LYS A 201 -11.25 -35.86 -7.66
C LYS A 201 -10.12 -36.66 -6.98
N HIS A 202 -9.15 -36.05 -6.31
CA HIS A 202 -8.10 -36.84 -5.65
C HIS A 202 -7.64 -36.24 -4.32
N GLU A 203 -8.16 -36.81 -3.24
CA GLU A 203 -7.47 -36.90 -1.94
C GLU A 203 -7.51 -38.36 -1.48
N LYS A 204 -6.35 -38.88 -1.04
CA LYS A 204 -6.27 -40.08 -0.19
C LYS A 204 -7.01 -39.77 1.11
N GLU A 205 -7.63 -40.78 1.73
CA GLU A 205 -8.29 -40.72 3.05
C GLU A 205 -7.49 -39.89 4.05
N SER A 206 -7.83 -38.61 4.15
CA SER A 206 -7.28 -37.68 5.11
C SER A 206 -8.25 -37.63 6.28
N SER A 207 -7.74 -37.66 7.51
CA SER A 207 -8.56 -37.51 8.73
C SER A 207 -9.10 -36.07 8.91
N LEU A 208 -8.82 -35.18 7.96
CA LEU A 208 -9.07 -33.75 8.01
C LEU A 208 -9.97 -33.36 6.83
N VAL A 209 -10.92 -32.46 7.07
CA VAL A 209 -11.76 -31.86 6.03
C VAL A 209 -11.26 -30.46 5.72
N ARG A 210 -11.18 -30.16 4.43
CA ARG A 210 -10.90 -28.84 3.88
C ARG A 210 -11.87 -28.55 2.75
N GLY A 211 -12.47 -27.36 2.76
CA GLY A 211 -13.45 -26.98 1.76
C GLY A 211 -14.87 -27.48 2.06
N PRO A 212 -15.83 -27.16 1.17
CA PRO A 212 -17.25 -27.46 1.36
C PRO A 212 -17.52 -28.95 1.59
N LEU A 213 -18.37 -29.27 2.56
CA LEU A 213 -18.66 -30.66 2.93
C LEU A 213 -19.35 -31.47 1.83
N LEU A 214 -20.12 -30.81 0.95
CA LEU A 214 -20.79 -31.46 -0.18
C LEU A 214 -19.83 -31.98 -1.24
N THR A 215 -18.70 -31.29 -1.44
CA THR A 215 -17.69 -31.66 -2.44
C THR A 215 -16.58 -32.52 -1.84
N SER A 216 -16.58 -32.71 -0.52
CA SER A 216 -15.58 -33.51 0.18
C SER A 216 -15.84 -35.02 0.03
N PRO A 217 -14.87 -35.81 -0.45
CA PRO A 217 -15.03 -37.26 -0.60
C PRO A 217 -15.16 -37.97 0.75
N VAL A 218 -14.57 -37.41 1.83
CA VAL A 218 -14.63 -37.99 3.18
C VAL A 218 -16.05 -37.85 3.77
N GLY A 219 -16.75 -36.78 3.42
CA GLY A 219 -18.11 -36.48 3.89
C GLY A 219 -19.25 -37.00 3.00
N GLU A 220 -18.97 -37.52 1.80
CA GLU A 220 -19.97 -37.84 0.76
C GLU A 220 -21.07 -38.79 1.25
N THR A 221 -20.70 -39.85 1.97
CA THR A 221 -21.66 -40.84 2.47
C THR A 221 -22.60 -40.25 3.53
N LEU A 222 -22.06 -39.45 4.45
CA LEU A 222 -22.80 -38.81 5.53
C LEU A 222 -23.72 -37.71 4.99
N SER A 223 -23.20 -36.85 4.12
CA SER A 223 -23.97 -35.76 3.49
C SER A 223 -25.11 -36.33 2.66
N THR A 224 -24.86 -37.34 1.82
CA THR A 224 -25.89 -38.00 1.01
C THR A 224 -26.99 -38.61 1.88
N SER A 225 -26.64 -39.30 2.97
CA SER A 225 -27.62 -39.89 3.89
C SER A 225 -28.51 -38.83 4.53
N MET A 226 -27.94 -37.73 5.05
CA MET A 226 -28.72 -36.66 5.68
C MET A 226 -29.63 -35.96 4.68
N LEU A 227 -29.16 -35.70 3.46
CA LEU A 227 -29.96 -35.07 2.41
C LEU A 227 -31.16 -35.93 2.00
N GLN A 228 -30.96 -37.25 1.87
CA GLN A 228 -32.05 -38.18 1.58
C GLN A 228 -33.10 -38.18 2.70
N GLU A 229 -32.67 -38.16 3.97
CA GLU A 229 -33.58 -38.12 5.11
C GLU A 229 -34.40 -36.82 5.17
N ILE A 230 -33.75 -35.67 5.00
CA ILE A 230 -34.46 -34.37 4.98
C ILE A 230 -35.43 -34.34 3.79
N PHE A 231 -35.05 -34.88 2.63
CA PHE A 231 -35.95 -35.00 1.48
C PHE A 231 -37.16 -35.90 1.76
N LEU A 232 -36.96 -37.04 2.44
CA LEU A 232 -38.05 -37.92 2.84
C LEU A 232 -38.98 -37.23 3.84
N LEU A 233 -38.45 -36.47 4.81
CA LEU A 233 -39.27 -35.67 5.74
C LEU A 233 -40.08 -34.58 5.01
N ALA A 234 -39.50 -33.95 3.99
CA ALA A 234 -40.22 -32.95 3.17
C ALA A 234 -41.38 -33.56 2.36
N LYS A 235 -41.34 -34.87 2.09
CA LYS A 235 -42.35 -35.58 1.30
C LYS A 235 -43.40 -36.27 2.16
N ASP A 236 -42.95 -37.02 3.17
CA ASP A 236 -43.75 -38.05 3.84
C ASP A 236 -44.05 -37.73 5.31
N ALA A 237 -43.57 -36.61 5.88
CA ALA A 237 -43.85 -36.27 7.28
C ALA A 237 -45.34 -35.95 7.53
N GLU A 238 -45.89 -36.52 8.60
CA GLU A 238 -47.28 -36.30 9.04
C GLU A 238 -47.50 -34.89 9.60
N ASP A 239 -46.52 -34.33 10.32
CA ASP A 239 -46.58 -32.97 10.83
C ASP A 239 -46.30 -31.96 9.71
N ASN A 240 -47.29 -31.09 9.46
CA ASN A 240 -47.21 -30.03 8.45
C ASN A 240 -46.04 -29.06 8.70
N HIS A 241 -45.68 -28.77 9.95
CA HIS A 241 -44.55 -27.89 10.28
C HIS A 241 -43.22 -28.53 9.88
N ILE A 242 -42.99 -29.79 10.28
CA ILE A 242 -41.78 -30.54 9.95
C ILE A 242 -41.65 -30.69 8.43
N ARG A 243 -42.75 -31.01 7.74
CA ARG A 243 -42.77 -31.12 6.27
C ARG A 243 -42.36 -29.82 5.59
N ASN A 244 -42.88 -28.67 6.05
CA ASN A 244 -42.55 -27.36 5.50
C ASN A 244 -41.10 -26.96 5.77
N TYR A 245 -40.59 -27.19 6.98
CA TYR A 245 -39.20 -26.89 7.34
C TYR A 245 -38.20 -27.71 6.54
N ALA A 246 -38.48 -29.00 6.35
CA ALA A 246 -37.68 -29.87 5.49
C ALA A 246 -37.72 -29.41 4.03
N ALA A 247 -38.89 -29.00 3.52
CA ALA A 247 -39.01 -28.45 2.16
C ALA A 247 -38.22 -27.15 1.98
N TRP A 248 -38.20 -26.26 2.99
CA TRP A 248 -37.36 -25.06 2.98
C TRP A 248 -35.87 -25.41 2.97
N ALA A 249 -35.42 -26.32 3.83
CA ALA A 249 -34.02 -26.75 3.89
C ALA A 249 -33.53 -27.29 2.53
N VAL A 250 -34.33 -28.15 1.89
CA VAL A 250 -34.03 -28.66 0.53
C VAL A 250 -34.01 -27.52 -0.51
N SER A 251 -34.92 -26.55 -0.39
CA SER A 251 -34.99 -25.42 -1.32
C SER A 251 -33.79 -24.49 -1.21
N PHE A 252 -33.32 -24.17 -0.01
CA PHE A 252 -32.11 -23.38 0.22
C PHE A 252 -30.88 -24.06 -0.39
N LEU A 253 -30.71 -25.35 -0.12
CA LEU A 253 -29.61 -26.14 -0.68
C LEU A 253 -29.66 -26.19 -2.21
N ARG A 254 -30.85 -26.40 -2.78
CA ARG A 254 -31.05 -26.41 -4.24
C ARG A 254 -30.73 -25.05 -4.86
N SER A 255 -31.18 -23.96 -4.24
CA SER A 255 -30.90 -22.59 -4.70
C SER A 255 -29.40 -22.34 -4.74
N ARG A 256 -28.69 -22.75 -3.68
CA ARG A 256 -27.23 -22.65 -3.60
C ARG A 256 -26.53 -23.45 -4.70
N TRP A 257 -26.92 -24.71 -4.87
CA TRP A 257 -26.38 -25.58 -5.92
C TRP A 257 -26.62 -25.03 -7.33
N LEU A 258 -27.78 -24.45 -7.59
CA LEU A 258 -28.09 -23.81 -8.87
C LEU A 258 -27.25 -22.55 -9.11
N SER A 259 -27.04 -21.73 -8.08
CA SER A 259 -26.21 -20.53 -8.16
C SER A 259 -24.75 -20.86 -8.52
N GLU A 260 -24.19 -21.90 -7.89
CA GLU A 260 -22.83 -22.37 -8.21
C GLU A 260 -22.73 -22.88 -9.66
N ASN A 261 -23.74 -23.60 -10.15
CA ASN A 261 -23.74 -24.11 -11.51
C ASN A 261 -24.05 -23.05 -12.59
N GLN A 262 -24.83 -22.01 -12.30
CA GLN A 262 -25.08 -20.91 -13.25
C GLN A 262 -23.84 -20.03 -13.47
N SER A 263 -22.98 -19.91 -12.45
CA SER A 263 -21.69 -19.21 -12.60
C SER A 263 -20.75 -19.90 -13.61
N LEU A 264 -20.89 -21.22 -13.80
CA LEU A 264 -20.11 -22.01 -14.75
C LEU A 264 -20.55 -21.79 -16.21
N ASP A 265 -21.84 -21.55 -16.47
CA ASP A 265 -22.36 -21.37 -17.84
C ASP A 265 -22.14 -19.93 -18.37
N ASN A 266 -22.18 -18.90 -17.52
CA ASN A 266 -21.98 -17.51 -17.97
C ASN A 266 -20.51 -17.20 -18.34
N ASP A 267 -19.54 -17.81 -17.67
CA ASP A 267 -18.11 -17.68 -18.04
C ASP A 267 -17.78 -18.34 -19.40
N SER A 268 -18.66 -19.22 -19.88
CA SER A 268 -18.50 -19.91 -21.17
C SER A 268 -19.08 -19.15 -22.37
N SER A 269 -19.97 -18.17 -22.15
CA SER A 269 -20.76 -17.55 -23.24
C SER A 269 -20.27 -16.20 -23.74
N GLN A 270 -19.23 -15.60 -23.14
CA GLN A 270 -18.62 -14.33 -23.61
C GLN A 270 -17.18 -14.42 -24.11
N ARG A 271 -16.55 -15.60 -24.15
CA ARG A 271 -15.26 -15.78 -24.81
C ARG A 271 -15.46 -16.38 -26.20
N ASN A 272 -15.05 -15.63 -27.23
CA ASN A 272 -14.97 -16.10 -28.62
C ASN A 272 -14.44 -17.53 -28.68
N SER A 273 -15.15 -18.39 -29.41
CA SER A 273 -15.04 -19.86 -29.45
C SER A 273 -13.76 -20.42 -30.08
N VAL A 274 -12.63 -19.70 -30.03
CA VAL A 274 -11.39 -20.10 -30.71
C VAL A 274 -10.36 -20.76 -29.78
N ASP A 275 -10.42 -20.57 -28.45
CA ASP A 275 -9.36 -21.06 -27.53
C ASP A 275 -9.74 -22.26 -26.63
N SER A 276 -10.93 -22.85 -26.78
CA SER A 276 -11.39 -23.95 -25.90
C SER A 276 -10.73 -25.33 -26.15
N SER A 277 -9.69 -25.42 -26.98
CA SER A 277 -9.08 -26.70 -27.37
C SER A 277 -7.56 -26.82 -27.16
N GLN A 278 -6.95 -25.99 -26.31
CA GLN A 278 -5.62 -26.32 -25.76
C GLN A 278 -5.77 -27.05 -24.42
N SER A 279 -5.72 -28.38 -24.48
CA SER A 279 -5.65 -29.36 -23.39
C SER A 279 -5.36 -28.79 -21.99
N ARG A 280 -6.41 -28.64 -21.16
CA ARG A 280 -6.34 -28.27 -19.74
C ARG A 280 -5.71 -29.34 -18.83
N SER A 281 -5.23 -30.46 -19.38
CA SER A 281 -4.70 -31.59 -18.62
C SER A 281 -3.17 -31.51 -18.52
N PHE A 282 -2.66 -31.28 -17.32
CA PHE A 282 -1.25 -31.57 -17.02
C PHE A 282 -1.05 -33.09 -16.96
N SER A 283 0.09 -33.58 -17.47
CA SER A 283 0.49 -34.98 -17.23
C SER A 283 0.67 -35.20 -15.72
N ALA A 284 0.25 -36.36 -15.21
CA ALA A 284 0.47 -36.74 -13.81
C ALA A 284 1.97 -36.79 -13.44
N GLU A 285 2.86 -36.91 -14.43
CA GLU A 285 4.32 -36.89 -14.27
C GLU A 285 4.92 -35.47 -14.30
N SER A 286 4.09 -34.44 -14.55
CA SER A 286 4.57 -33.05 -14.58
C SER A 286 5.07 -32.61 -13.21
N LEU A 287 6.29 -32.08 -13.17
CA LEU A 287 6.83 -31.45 -11.96
C LEU A 287 5.94 -30.31 -11.45
N VAL A 288 5.36 -29.50 -12.36
CA VAL A 288 4.44 -28.41 -11.99
C VAL A 288 3.20 -28.98 -11.29
N TRP A 289 2.63 -30.06 -11.82
CA TRP A 289 1.48 -30.73 -11.23
C TRP A 289 1.80 -31.29 -9.83
N ASN A 290 2.91 -32.02 -9.71
CA ASN A 290 3.34 -32.63 -8.45
C ASN A 290 3.66 -31.59 -7.37
N LEU A 291 4.34 -30.49 -7.73
CA LEU A 291 4.62 -29.39 -6.81
C LEU A 291 3.35 -28.65 -6.37
N SER A 292 2.40 -28.47 -7.29
CA SER A 292 1.12 -27.81 -7.02
C SER A 292 0.23 -28.65 -6.10
N LEU A 293 0.19 -29.97 -6.32
CA LEU A 293 -0.49 -30.91 -5.42
C LEU A 293 0.19 -30.97 -4.05
N TRP A 294 1.52 -30.97 -4.01
CA TRP A 294 2.26 -30.92 -2.75
C TRP A 294 1.89 -29.69 -1.93
N LEU A 295 1.89 -28.49 -2.54
CA LEU A 295 1.48 -27.24 -1.86
C LEU A 295 0.04 -27.27 -1.35
N ARG A 296 -0.87 -27.88 -2.09
CA ARG A 296 -2.28 -28.05 -1.69
C ARG A 296 -2.40 -28.93 -0.44
N ASP A 297 -1.69 -30.05 -0.43
CA ASP A 297 -1.78 -31.09 0.60
C ASP A 297 -0.98 -30.73 1.88
N LEU A 298 -0.21 -29.63 1.86
CA LEU A 298 0.53 -29.14 3.04
C LEU A 298 -0.38 -28.90 4.24
N ASN A 299 -0.05 -29.55 5.35
CA ASN A 299 -0.68 -29.39 6.65
C ASN A 299 0.24 -28.59 7.58
N PHE A 300 -0.09 -27.33 7.81
CA PHE A 300 0.70 -26.46 8.69
C PHE A 300 0.39 -26.62 10.18
N GLU A 301 -0.69 -27.34 10.51
CA GLU A 301 -1.24 -27.45 11.88
C GLU A 301 -0.69 -28.66 12.66
N LYS A 302 0.18 -29.51 12.08
CA LYS A 302 0.80 -30.61 12.82
C LYS A 302 2.11 -30.13 13.49
N PRO A 303 2.20 -30.06 14.84
CA PRO A 303 3.36 -29.52 15.57
C PRO A 303 4.61 -30.42 15.54
N GLY A 304 4.78 -31.30 14.55
CA GLY A 304 5.90 -32.23 14.45
C GLY A 304 6.49 -32.44 13.04
N ASP A 305 5.85 -31.90 11.99
CA ASP A 305 6.32 -32.01 10.60
C ASP A 305 6.71 -30.60 10.12
N VAL A 306 7.92 -30.17 10.45
CA VAL A 306 8.41 -28.83 10.08
C VAL A 306 8.75 -28.83 8.59
N VAL A 307 7.77 -28.52 7.75
CA VAL A 307 8.04 -28.15 6.36
C VAL A 307 8.75 -26.79 6.36
N PRO A 308 9.99 -26.68 5.84
CA PRO A 308 10.71 -25.42 5.89
C PRO A 308 10.04 -24.37 5.00
N VAL A 309 9.72 -23.20 5.58
CA VAL A 309 9.21 -22.01 4.86
C VAL A 309 10.01 -21.72 3.59
N ASN A 310 11.34 -21.91 3.65
CA ASN A 310 12.25 -21.74 2.53
C ASN A 310 11.97 -22.69 1.35
N THR A 311 11.54 -23.93 1.63
CA THR A 311 11.17 -24.88 0.58
C THR A 311 9.90 -24.43 -0.11
N ILE A 312 8.91 -23.95 0.64
CA ILE A 312 7.65 -23.44 0.10
C ILE A 312 7.90 -22.19 -0.76
N ALA A 313 8.69 -21.24 -0.25
CA ALA A 313 9.10 -20.05 -0.99
C ALA A 313 9.82 -20.41 -2.31
N THR A 314 10.72 -21.40 -2.28
CA THR A 314 11.42 -21.88 -3.47
C THR A 314 10.47 -22.53 -4.48
N VAL A 315 9.49 -23.32 -4.01
CA VAL A 315 8.49 -23.94 -4.88
C VAL A 315 7.60 -22.89 -5.53
N LEU A 316 7.11 -21.90 -4.77
CA LEU A 316 6.35 -20.78 -5.32
C LEU A 316 7.16 -20.02 -6.36
N LYS A 317 8.42 -19.67 -6.06
CA LYS A 317 9.33 -19.03 -7.01
C LYS A 317 9.50 -19.79 -8.33
N CYS A 318 9.55 -21.11 -8.26
CA CYS A 318 9.60 -21.97 -9.45
C CYS A 318 8.27 -21.92 -10.22
N LEU A 319 7.13 -21.97 -9.53
CA LEU A 319 5.80 -21.92 -10.14
C LEU A 319 5.46 -20.53 -10.72
N THR A 320 5.98 -19.46 -10.14
CA THR A 320 5.88 -18.10 -10.69
C THR A 320 6.49 -18.00 -12.10
N LYS A 321 7.55 -18.76 -12.36
CA LYS A 321 8.21 -18.82 -13.68
C LYS A 321 7.54 -19.81 -14.64
N ALA A 322 6.60 -20.62 -14.17
CA ALA A 322 5.90 -21.56 -15.04
C ALA A 322 4.96 -20.78 -15.97
N PRO A 323 4.88 -21.13 -17.27
CA PRO A 323 4.00 -20.42 -18.21
C PRO A 323 2.51 -20.69 -17.94
N ARG A 324 2.19 -21.81 -17.29
CA ARG A 324 0.83 -22.22 -16.91
C ARG A 324 0.91 -22.99 -15.60
N VAL A 325 -0.11 -22.82 -14.77
CA VAL A 325 -0.33 -23.58 -13.55
C VAL A 325 -1.65 -24.35 -13.63
N PRO A 326 -1.78 -25.47 -12.89
CA PRO A 326 -3.03 -26.23 -12.88
C PRO A 326 -4.20 -25.43 -12.33
N ALA A 327 -5.40 -25.78 -12.80
CA ALA A 327 -6.67 -25.22 -12.32
C ALA A 327 -7.02 -25.80 -10.94
N ILE A 328 -6.25 -25.42 -9.93
CA ILE A 328 -6.53 -25.65 -8.51
C ILE A 328 -6.86 -24.33 -7.84
N ASP A 329 -7.40 -24.39 -6.63
CA ASP A 329 -7.75 -23.19 -5.86
C ASP A 329 -6.50 -22.50 -5.27
N TRP A 330 -5.80 -21.77 -6.13
CA TRP A 330 -4.60 -21.02 -5.78
C TRP A 330 -4.87 -19.90 -4.78
N GLY A 331 -6.07 -19.33 -4.75
CA GLY A 331 -6.43 -18.29 -3.79
C GLY A 331 -6.35 -18.81 -2.35
N VAL A 332 -6.78 -20.05 -2.12
CA VAL A 332 -6.68 -20.72 -0.81
C VAL A 332 -5.22 -21.05 -0.47
N ILE A 333 -4.47 -21.61 -1.41
CA ILE A 333 -3.07 -22.01 -1.19
C ILE A 333 -2.22 -20.80 -0.81
N VAL A 334 -2.35 -19.70 -1.56
CA VAL A 334 -1.62 -18.46 -1.31
C VAL A 334 -2.01 -17.85 0.04
N ARG A 335 -3.30 -17.73 0.35
CA ARG A 335 -3.77 -17.23 1.67
C ARG A 335 -3.22 -18.05 2.82
N ARG A 336 -3.16 -19.37 2.68
CA ARG A 336 -2.57 -20.27 3.69
C ARG A 336 -1.07 -20.01 3.85
N CYS A 337 -0.32 -19.89 2.76
CA CYS A 337 1.11 -19.58 2.81
C CYS A 337 1.37 -18.22 3.48
N MET A 338 0.54 -17.20 3.20
CA MET A 338 0.63 -15.89 3.84
C MET A 338 0.36 -15.96 5.36
N LYS A 339 -0.56 -16.81 5.82
CA LYS A 339 -0.89 -16.99 7.25
C LYS A 339 0.24 -17.66 8.04
N VAL A 340 0.91 -18.64 7.44
CA VAL A 340 1.93 -19.48 8.11
C VAL A 340 3.14 -18.66 8.55
N GLU A 341 3.63 -17.76 7.70
CA GLU A 341 4.78 -16.92 8.05
C GLU A 341 4.47 -15.95 9.20
N ALA A 342 3.21 -15.50 9.32
CA ALA A 342 2.76 -14.61 10.39
C ALA A 342 2.82 -15.25 11.79
N GLN A 343 2.76 -16.58 11.86
CA GLN A 343 2.72 -17.36 13.11
C GLN A 343 4.11 -17.79 13.59
N ILE A 344 5.15 -17.60 12.80
CA ILE A 344 6.53 -17.97 13.16
C ILE A 344 7.17 -16.78 13.89
N PRO A 345 7.55 -16.93 15.18
CA PRO A 345 8.27 -15.88 15.88
C PRO A 345 9.56 -15.59 15.13
N GLN A 346 9.81 -14.33 14.77
CA GLN A 346 11.08 -13.87 14.20
C GLN A 346 12.22 -14.11 15.19
N LYS A 347 12.77 -15.33 15.23
CA LYS A 347 14.07 -15.58 15.84
C LYS A 347 15.12 -15.17 14.81
N SER A 348 15.89 -14.17 15.22
CA SER A 348 17.06 -13.63 14.54
C SER A 348 17.93 -14.74 13.93
N THR A 349 17.89 -14.85 12.60
CA THR A 349 18.92 -15.55 11.85
C THR A 349 19.73 -14.52 11.10
N ASN A 350 20.98 -14.33 11.54
CA ASN A 350 21.99 -13.42 10.98
C ASN A 350 22.51 -13.89 9.61
N HIS A 351 21.64 -14.37 8.72
CA HIS A 351 22.02 -14.75 7.36
C HIS A 351 21.22 -13.95 6.35
N ARG A 352 21.95 -13.24 5.47
CA ARG A 352 21.45 -12.49 4.32
C ARG A 352 20.40 -13.32 3.55
N ASP A 353 19.21 -12.73 3.46
CA ASP A 353 18.09 -12.96 2.55
C ASP A 353 17.54 -14.40 2.37
N PRO A 354 16.47 -14.76 3.09
CA PRO A 354 15.33 -15.43 2.49
C PRO A 354 14.30 -14.36 2.07
N THR A 355 13.94 -14.32 0.79
CA THR A 355 12.70 -13.64 0.38
C THR A 355 11.57 -14.20 1.22
N LEU A 356 10.85 -13.32 1.93
CA LEU A 356 9.75 -13.73 2.80
C LEU A 356 8.73 -14.51 1.97
N LEU A 357 8.18 -15.59 2.52
CA LEU A 357 7.17 -16.42 1.85
C LEU A 357 6.01 -15.56 1.33
N ARG A 358 5.66 -14.50 2.06
CA ARG A 358 4.67 -13.49 1.69
C ARG A 358 5.01 -12.73 0.40
N GLU A 359 6.28 -12.43 0.14
CA GLU A 359 6.71 -11.81 -1.12
C GLU A 359 6.58 -12.78 -2.29
N GLU A 360 7.00 -14.04 -2.12
CA GLU A 360 6.87 -15.07 -3.17
C GLU A 360 5.40 -15.37 -3.49
N CYS A 361 4.52 -15.33 -2.49
CA CYS A 361 3.07 -15.37 -2.67
C CYS A 361 2.54 -14.21 -3.53
N LEU A 362 3.04 -12.99 -3.33
CA LEU A 362 2.68 -11.84 -4.17
C LEU A 362 3.20 -12.01 -5.59
N TYR A 363 4.47 -12.38 -5.78
CA TYR A 363 5.04 -12.58 -7.11
C TYR A 363 4.28 -13.64 -7.89
N PHE A 364 3.94 -14.75 -7.23
CA PHE A 364 3.11 -15.80 -7.81
C PHE A 364 1.72 -15.27 -8.21
N SER A 365 1.07 -14.52 -7.32
CA SER A 365 -0.26 -13.95 -7.57
C SER A 365 -0.24 -12.98 -8.75
N LEU A 366 0.74 -12.07 -8.79
CA LEU A 366 0.91 -11.09 -9.86
C LEU A 366 1.22 -11.75 -11.23
N ALA A 367 1.91 -12.88 -11.25
CA ALA A 367 2.24 -13.59 -12.49
C ALA A 367 1.05 -14.34 -13.10
N HIS A 368 0.10 -14.79 -12.28
CA HIS A 368 -0.97 -15.70 -12.70
C HIS A 368 -2.39 -15.13 -12.58
N ALA A 369 -2.57 -13.93 -11.99
CA ALA A 369 -3.87 -13.30 -11.79
C ALA A 369 -4.65 -13.06 -13.09
N ASP A 370 -3.98 -12.85 -14.23
CA ASP A 370 -4.61 -12.67 -15.54
C ASP A 370 -5.50 -13.86 -15.94
N HIS A 371 -5.21 -15.05 -15.43
CA HIS A 371 -5.86 -16.30 -15.84
C HIS A 371 -6.57 -17.02 -14.69
N ILE A 372 -6.36 -16.58 -13.45
CA ILE A 372 -6.85 -17.23 -12.23
C ILE A 372 -7.61 -16.21 -11.39
N SER A 373 -8.93 -16.20 -11.51
CA SER A 373 -9.83 -15.27 -10.82
C SER A 373 -9.62 -15.21 -9.29
N PRO A 374 -9.43 -16.33 -8.55
CA PRO A 374 -9.15 -16.27 -7.12
C PRO A 374 -7.88 -15.47 -6.73
N LEU A 375 -6.85 -15.45 -7.60
CA LEU A 375 -5.63 -14.66 -7.34
C LEU A 375 -5.86 -13.18 -7.62
N LEU A 376 -6.67 -12.85 -8.63
CA LEU A 376 -7.07 -11.47 -8.90
C LEU A 376 -7.87 -10.88 -7.72
N GLN A 377 -8.84 -11.64 -7.20
CA GLN A 377 -9.62 -11.22 -6.03
C GLN A 377 -8.73 -11.04 -4.80
N PHE A 378 -7.77 -11.94 -4.60
CA PHE A 378 -6.79 -11.82 -3.52
C PHE A 378 -5.94 -10.54 -3.63
N LEU A 379 -5.47 -10.19 -4.83
CA LEU A 379 -4.75 -8.93 -5.06
C LEU A 379 -5.65 -7.71 -4.86
N ASP A 380 -6.92 -7.78 -5.27
CA ASP A 380 -7.89 -6.70 -5.04
C ASP A 380 -8.08 -6.44 -3.54
N ASP A 381 -8.28 -7.50 -2.75
CA ASP A 381 -8.42 -7.38 -1.30
C ASP A 381 -7.16 -6.78 -0.66
N LEU A 382 -5.95 -7.21 -1.07
CA LEU A 382 -4.68 -6.70 -0.54
C LEU A 382 -4.43 -5.23 -0.86
N THR A 383 -4.96 -4.76 -1.98
CA THR A 383 -4.82 -3.38 -2.46
C THR A 383 -5.98 -2.48 -2.02
N ASP A 384 -6.94 -3.00 -1.26
CA ASP A 384 -7.92 -2.16 -0.55
C ASP A 384 -7.20 -1.41 0.58
N LEU A 385 -7.47 -0.10 0.69
CA LEU A 385 -6.71 0.79 1.58
C LEU A 385 -6.62 0.33 3.04
N PRO A 386 -7.72 -0.15 3.69
CA PRO A 386 -7.65 -0.65 5.06
C PRO A 386 -6.70 -1.85 5.20
N ARG A 387 -6.70 -2.77 4.24
CA ARG A 387 -5.82 -3.95 4.26
C ARG A 387 -4.38 -3.57 3.95
N PHE A 388 -4.16 -2.75 2.93
CA PHE A 388 -2.83 -2.27 2.53
C PHE A 388 -2.07 -1.65 3.71
N ARG A 389 -2.74 -0.82 4.52
CA ARG A 389 -2.16 -0.16 5.71
C ARG A 389 -1.59 -1.13 6.76
N ARG A 390 -2.11 -2.36 6.82
CA ARG A 390 -1.70 -3.38 7.80
C ARG A 390 -0.63 -4.34 7.26
N LEU A 391 -0.37 -4.32 5.96
CA LEU A 391 0.65 -5.18 5.37
C LEU A 391 2.03 -4.81 5.88
N GLU A 392 2.92 -5.79 5.92
CA GLU A 392 4.33 -5.56 6.20
C GLU A 392 4.95 -4.63 5.15
N MET A 393 5.94 -3.84 5.55
CA MET A 393 6.57 -2.85 4.68
C MET A 393 7.10 -3.45 3.37
N ASN A 394 7.67 -4.65 3.41
CA ASN A 394 8.18 -5.32 2.21
C ASN A 394 7.04 -5.67 1.24
N VAL A 395 5.92 -6.18 1.76
CA VAL A 395 4.73 -6.53 0.98
C VAL A 395 4.11 -5.27 0.36
N GLN A 396 4.01 -4.18 1.12
CA GLN A 396 3.59 -2.87 0.60
C GLN A 396 4.53 -2.39 -0.52
N SER A 397 5.85 -2.48 -0.31
CA SER A 397 6.87 -2.09 -1.29
C SER A 397 6.74 -2.87 -2.59
N VAL A 398 6.53 -4.20 -2.53
CA VAL A 398 6.31 -5.03 -3.72
C VAL A 398 5.05 -4.60 -4.47
N LEU A 399 3.92 -4.43 -3.79
CA LEU A 399 2.68 -3.96 -4.44
C LEU A 399 2.87 -2.60 -5.14
N LEU A 400 3.57 -1.67 -4.49
CA LEU A 400 3.90 -0.36 -5.07
C LEU A 400 4.82 -0.46 -6.29
N GLN A 401 5.77 -1.39 -6.32
CA GLN A 401 6.67 -1.57 -7.46
C GLN A 401 5.99 -2.23 -8.68
N TYR A 402 4.89 -2.94 -8.47
CA TYR A 402 4.14 -3.68 -9.49
C TYR A 402 2.81 -3.02 -9.87
N LEU A 403 2.65 -1.73 -9.57
CA LEU A 403 1.45 -0.96 -9.95
C LEU A 403 1.13 -1.04 -11.45
N SER A 404 2.14 -1.13 -12.33
CA SER A 404 1.91 -1.27 -13.78
C SER A 404 1.22 -2.58 -14.16
N HIS A 405 1.47 -3.66 -13.42
CA HIS A 405 0.78 -4.94 -13.61
C HIS A 405 -0.63 -4.91 -13.05
N LEU A 406 -0.81 -4.34 -11.85
CA LEU A 406 -2.13 -4.18 -11.23
C LEU A 406 -3.07 -3.33 -12.10
N MET A 407 -2.53 -2.30 -12.74
CA MET A 407 -3.27 -1.43 -13.66
C MET A 407 -3.74 -2.17 -14.93
N LYS A 408 -2.99 -3.18 -15.41
CA LYS A 408 -3.40 -4.05 -16.53
C LYS A 408 -4.47 -5.06 -16.11
N LEU A 409 -4.47 -5.45 -14.84
CA LEU A 409 -5.38 -6.45 -14.26
C LEU A 409 -6.74 -5.87 -13.87
N PHE A 410 -6.76 -4.67 -13.30
CA PHE A 410 -7.96 -4.04 -12.78
C PHE A 410 -8.72 -3.25 -13.84
N SER A 411 -10.03 -3.07 -13.64
CA SER A 411 -10.82 -2.14 -14.42
C SER A 411 -10.36 -0.70 -14.19
N ASP A 412 -10.56 0.19 -15.17
CA ASP A 412 -10.17 1.60 -15.05
C ASP A 412 -10.74 2.28 -13.81
N SER A 413 -11.99 1.98 -13.46
CA SER A 413 -12.66 2.48 -12.25
C SER A 413 -11.97 2.04 -10.97
N ARG A 414 -11.51 0.78 -10.91
CA ARG A 414 -10.84 0.22 -9.74
C ARG A 414 -9.40 0.73 -9.64
N SER A 415 -8.69 0.83 -10.76
CA SER A 415 -7.37 1.44 -10.87
C SER A 415 -7.41 2.88 -10.38
N LYS A 416 -8.34 3.70 -10.87
CA LYS A 416 -8.51 5.09 -10.38
C LYS A 416 -8.67 5.15 -8.86
N LYS A 417 -9.55 4.32 -8.29
CA LYS A 417 -9.73 4.25 -6.84
C LYS A 417 -8.43 3.89 -6.11
N LEU A 418 -7.67 2.91 -6.61
CA LEU A 418 -6.39 2.50 -6.02
C LEU A 418 -5.40 3.66 -5.93
N TYR A 419 -5.20 4.40 -7.02
CA TYR A 419 -4.24 5.51 -7.04
C TYR A 419 -4.70 6.69 -6.16
N GLU A 420 -6.00 6.98 -6.12
CA GLU A 420 -6.58 7.96 -5.20
C GLU A 420 -6.35 7.56 -3.73
N ASP A 421 -6.61 6.30 -3.39
CA ASP A 421 -6.38 5.73 -2.06
C ASP A 421 -4.89 5.78 -1.66
N LEU A 422 -3.99 5.48 -2.59
CA LEU A 422 -2.53 5.57 -2.37
C LEU A 422 -2.07 7.01 -2.18
N ALA A 423 -2.60 7.96 -2.96
CA ALA A 423 -2.30 9.38 -2.78
C ALA A 423 -2.71 9.86 -1.38
N VAL A 424 -3.91 9.45 -0.91
CA VAL A 424 -4.37 9.73 0.46
C VAL A 424 -3.47 9.07 1.50
N TYR A 425 -3.02 7.83 1.28
CA TYR A 425 -2.14 7.12 2.20
C TYR A 425 -0.81 7.84 2.46
N PHE A 426 -0.17 8.39 1.43
CA PHE A 426 1.12 9.08 1.58
C PHE A 426 0.99 10.54 2.03
N CYS A 427 -0.13 11.22 1.76
CA CYS A 427 -0.32 12.65 2.08
C CYS A 427 -1.14 12.93 3.33
N SER A 428 -1.90 11.97 3.85
CA SER A 428 -2.75 12.20 5.02
C SER A 428 -1.92 12.30 6.30
N HIS A 429 -2.24 13.33 7.11
CA HIS A 429 -1.64 13.55 8.44
C HIS A 429 -2.09 12.52 9.49
N SER A 430 -3.10 11.70 9.18
CA SER A 430 -3.62 10.62 10.03
C SER A 430 -3.23 9.22 9.55
N SER A 431 -2.28 9.13 8.61
CA SER A 431 -1.87 7.85 8.02
C SER A 431 -0.92 7.08 8.93
N SER A 432 -1.10 5.76 9.02
CA SER A 432 -0.15 4.84 9.69
C SER A 432 1.24 4.86 9.06
N TYR A 433 1.37 5.39 7.83
CA TYR A 433 2.64 5.69 7.19
C TYR A 433 3.54 6.60 8.05
N LEU A 434 2.95 7.48 8.87
CA LEU A 434 3.68 8.39 9.76
C LEU A 434 4.25 7.70 11.02
N ASP A 435 3.96 6.41 11.24
CA ASP A 435 4.57 5.67 12.34
C ASP A 435 5.95 5.10 11.97
N TYR A 436 6.25 4.98 10.67
CA TYR A 436 7.53 4.47 10.18
C TYR A 436 8.68 5.46 10.40
N SER A 437 9.92 4.96 10.46
CA SER A 437 11.14 5.79 10.45
C SER A 437 11.36 6.50 9.09
N SER A 438 12.21 7.52 9.05
CA SER A 438 12.49 8.29 7.82
C SER A 438 13.01 7.41 6.68
N GLU A 439 13.92 6.47 6.96
CA GLU A 439 14.47 5.51 6.00
C GLU A 439 13.38 4.58 5.42
N GLN A 440 12.52 4.03 6.29
CA GLN A 440 11.42 3.16 5.89
C GLN A 440 10.41 3.90 5.01
N ARG A 441 10.08 5.15 5.38
CA ARG A 441 9.22 6.00 4.56
C ARG A 441 9.82 6.27 3.18
N SER A 442 11.13 6.55 3.13
CA SER A 442 11.85 6.74 1.87
C SER A 442 11.81 5.47 0.99
N MET A 443 11.98 4.29 1.58
CA MET A 443 11.87 3.02 0.85
C MET A 443 10.50 2.82 0.19
N LEU A 444 9.41 3.13 0.90
CA LEU A 444 8.05 3.06 0.35
C LEU A 444 7.83 4.10 -0.75
N ARG A 445 8.24 5.36 -0.54
CA ARG A 445 8.15 6.41 -1.58
C ARG A 445 8.96 6.07 -2.82
N MET A 446 10.18 5.56 -2.66
CA MET A 446 11.02 5.08 -3.76
C MET A 446 10.31 3.95 -4.54
N SER A 447 9.68 3.01 -3.83
CA SER A 447 8.92 1.91 -4.44
C SER A 447 7.74 2.43 -5.25
N PHE A 448 7.03 3.43 -4.72
CA PHE A 448 5.92 4.08 -5.39
C PHE A 448 6.38 4.85 -6.64
N TRP A 449 7.47 5.63 -6.56
CA TRP A 449 8.09 6.29 -7.71
C TRP A 449 8.45 5.31 -8.82
N LYS A 450 9.06 4.16 -8.48
CA LYS A 450 9.41 3.10 -9.44
C LYS A 450 8.16 2.51 -10.09
N GLY A 451 7.10 2.27 -9.33
CA GLY A 451 5.82 1.79 -9.82
C GLY A 451 5.15 2.73 -10.82
N ILE A 452 5.01 4.01 -10.44
CA ILE A 452 4.45 5.06 -11.30
C ILE A 452 5.26 5.17 -12.60
N CYS A 453 6.59 5.20 -12.50
CA CYS A 453 7.47 5.28 -13.65
C CYS A 453 7.23 4.13 -14.65
N LYS A 454 7.07 2.89 -14.16
CA LYS A 454 6.71 1.76 -15.03
C LYS A 454 5.32 1.91 -15.66
N CYS A 455 4.34 2.44 -14.95
CA CYS A 455 2.99 2.67 -15.50
C CYS A 455 3.06 3.64 -16.70
N LEU A 456 3.82 4.72 -16.54
CA LEU A 456 4.02 5.74 -17.59
C LEU A 456 4.76 5.20 -18.81
N VAL A 457 5.67 4.24 -18.64
CA VAL A 457 6.43 3.64 -19.75
C VAL A 457 5.64 2.55 -20.46
N GLU A 458 4.90 1.71 -19.72
CA GLU A 458 4.32 0.48 -20.27
C GLU A 458 2.83 0.54 -20.61
N VAL A 459 2.05 1.39 -19.94
CA VAL A 459 0.58 1.28 -19.94
C VAL A 459 -0.09 2.55 -20.46
N VAL A 460 0.43 3.71 -20.08
CA VAL A 460 -0.29 4.98 -20.23
C VAL A 460 0.15 5.72 -21.48
N SER A 461 -0.82 6.04 -22.34
CA SER A 461 -0.69 7.07 -23.38
C SER A 461 -1.30 8.38 -22.88
N GLU A 462 -0.82 9.52 -23.40
CA GLU A 462 -1.21 10.89 -23.00
C GLU A 462 -2.71 11.16 -23.07
N GLU A 463 -3.43 10.45 -23.94
CA GLU A 463 -4.86 10.62 -24.19
C GLU A 463 -5.76 9.82 -23.22
N THR A 464 -5.18 9.02 -22.33
CA THR A 464 -5.96 8.17 -21.43
C THR A 464 -6.31 8.89 -20.13
N ASP A 465 -7.54 8.69 -19.63
CA ASP A 465 -7.99 9.15 -18.30
C ASP A 465 -7.03 8.70 -17.18
N SER A 466 -6.27 7.63 -17.44
CA SER A 466 -5.30 7.05 -16.54
C SER A 466 -4.12 7.96 -16.18
N PHE A 467 -3.73 8.84 -17.10
CA PHE A 467 -2.68 9.81 -16.87
C PHE A 467 -3.08 10.83 -15.80
N SER A 468 -4.37 11.17 -15.70
CA SER A 468 -4.87 12.21 -14.79
C SER A 468 -4.68 11.86 -13.31
N TYR A 469 -4.92 10.61 -12.91
CA TYR A 469 -4.74 10.19 -11.52
C TYR A 469 -3.29 9.85 -11.19
N LEU A 470 -2.50 9.32 -12.14
CA LEU A 470 -1.06 9.16 -11.95
C LEU A 470 -0.38 10.51 -11.70
N LYS A 471 -0.80 11.54 -12.44
CA LYS A 471 -0.34 12.89 -12.21
C LYS A 471 -0.63 13.37 -10.79
N LYS A 472 -1.84 13.16 -10.27
CA LYS A 472 -2.16 13.49 -8.87
C LYS A 472 -1.23 12.79 -7.89
N CYS A 473 -0.87 11.52 -8.12
CA CYS A 473 0.10 10.82 -7.27
C CYS A 473 1.49 11.48 -7.32
N ILE A 474 1.94 11.94 -8.48
CA ILE A 474 3.22 12.65 -8.63
C ILE A 474 3.17 14.01 -7.93
N GLU A 475 2.05 14.74 -8.05
CA GLU A 475 1.76 15.96 -7.30
C GLU A 475 1.84 15.76 -5.79
N CYS A 476 1.30 14.63 -5.31
CA CYS A 476 1.33 14.23 -3.91
C CYS A 476 2.74 13.86 -3.42
N LEU A 477 3.56 13.21 -4.24
CA LEU A 477 4.89 12.73 -3.86
C LEU A 477 5.99 13.80 -3.92
N LEU A 478 5.88 14.77 -4.84
CA LEU A 478 6.92 15.78 -5.06
C LEU A 478 7.29 16.57 -3.78
N PRO A 479 6.33 17.03 -2.96
CA PRO A 479 6.64 17.77 -1.73
C PRO A 479 7.33 16.92 -0.65
N LEU A 480 7.29 15.60 -0.77
CA LEU A 480 7.86 14.64 0.19
C LEU A 480 9.36 14.35 -0.06
N LEU A 481 9.95 14.89 -1.13
CA LEU A 481 11.38 14.80 -1.40
C LEU A 481 12.15 15.74 -0.47
N ASN A 482 12.71 15.21 0.61
CA ASN A 482 13.43 16.02 1.59
C ASN A 482 14.86 16.37 1.14
N LEU A 483 15.30 17.54 1.61
CA LEU A 483 16.66 18.03 1.53
C LEU A 483 17.25 18.12 2.95
N CYS A 484 18.51 17.76 3.10
CA CYS A 484 19.30 18.01 4.29
C CYS A 484 19.55 19.52 4.46
N ASN A 485 20.02 19.93 5.65
CA ASN A 485 20.32 21.34 5.95
C ASN A 485 21.43 21.91 5.05
N ASP A 486 22.33 21.06 4.57
CA ASP A 486 23.36 21.40 3.58
C ASP A 486 22.82 21.43 2.14
N GLY A 487 21.53 21.14 1.95
CA GLY A 487 20.80 21.07 0.69
C GLY A 487 20.98 19.78 -0.08
N GLN A 488 21.64 18.75 0.46
CA GLN A 488 21.81 17.50 -0.26
C GLN A 488 20.51 16.70 -0.20
N PRO A 489 20.20 15.87 -1.21
CA PRO A 489 19.15 14.87 -1.09
C PRO A 489 19.33 14.04 0.20
N GLU A 490 18.33 14.03 1.08
CA GLU A 490 18.36 13.20 2.30
C GLU A 490 18.51 11.72 1.93
N PHE A 491 17.81 11.30 0.87
CA PHE A 491 17.83 9.94 0.33
C PHE A 491 18.13 9.94 -1.18
N VAL A 492 19.38 9.74 -1.55
CA VAL A 492 19.86 9.81 -2.95
C VAL A 492 19.13 8.82 -3.87
N ASP A 493 18.82 7.61 -3.39
CA ASP A 493 18.14 6.58 -4.19
C ASP A 493 16.68 6.94 -4.49
N GLU A 494 15.97 7.53 -3.52
CA GLU A 494 14.61 8.02 -3.71
C GLU A 494 14.59 9.15 -4.73
N TRP A 495 15.48 10.13 -4.57
CA TRP A 495 15.64 11.22 -5.52
C TRP A 495 15.96 10.72 -6.93
N SER A 496 16.83 9.72 -7.05
CA SER A 496 17.16 9.10 -8.34
C SER A 496 15.95 8.42 -8.98
N ALA A 497 15.10 7.75 -8.20
CA ALA A 497 13.86 7.15 -8.68
C ALA A 497 12.83 8.23 -9.12
N ALA A 498 12.69 9.30 -8.34
CA ALA A 498 11.81 10.42 -8.66
C ALA A 498 12.25 11.13 -9.95
N ILE A 499 13.54 11.46 -10.10
CA ILE A 499 14.07 12.09 -11.32
C ILE A 499 13.84 11.20 -12.55
N LYS A 500 14.09 9.89 -12.45
CA LYS A 500 13.78 8.96 -13.55
C LYS A 500 12.30 8.98 -13.94
N CYS A 501 11.39 9.03 -12.96
CA CYS A 501 9.96 9.15 -13.22
C CYS A 501 9.62 10.47 -13.92
N LEU A 502 10.15 11.59 -13.43
CA LEU A 502 9.89 12.93 -13.97
C LEU A 502 10.44 13.10 -15.40
N ILE A 503 11.57 12.47 -15.73
CA ILE A 503 12.11 12.43 -17.10
C ILE A 503 11.10 11.83 -18.09
N VAL A 504 10.39 10.77 -17.68
CA VAL A 504 9.36 10.13 -18.52
C VAL A 504 8.16 11.05 -18.65
N VAL A 505 7.69 11.61 -17.54
CA VAL A 505 6.53 12.53 -17.49
C VAL A 505 6.76 13.77 -18.34
N GLN A 506 7.96 14.35 -18.33
CA GLN A 506 8.22 15.63 -18.98
C GLN A 506 8.16 15.58 -20.51
N LYS A 507 8.33 14.39 -21.11
CA LYS A 507 8.08 14.20 -22.55
C LYS A 507 6.61 14.42 -22.93
N SER A 508 5.72 14.18 -21.97
CA SER A 508 4.26 14.26 -22.11
C SER A 508 3.60 15.44 -21.36
N TRP A 509 4.32 16.05 -20.41
CA TRP A 509 3.78 17.04 -19.47
C TRP A 509 4.70 18.27 -19.39
N PRO A 510 4.38 19.38 -20.05
CA PRO A 510 5.13 20.61 -19.88
C PRO A 510 4.66 21.40 -18.64
N GLY A 511 5.62 21.74 -17.77
CA GLY A 511 5.75 23.11 -17.25
C GLY A 511 5.14 23.49 -15.90
N ASP A 512 3.90 23.14 -15.57
CA ASP A 512 3.17 23.90 -14.52
C ASP A 512 3.55 23.56 -13.07
N MET A 513 3.84 22.30 -12.76
CA MET A 513 4.11 21.85 -11.38
C MET A 513 5.43 22.36 -10.79
N LEU A 514 6.45 22.50 -11.64
CA LEU A 514 7.78 22.93 -11.22
C LEU A 514 7.93 24.45 -11.28
N GLN A 515 6.87 25.22 -11.55
CA GLN A 515 6.96 26.67 -11.58
C GLN A 515 7.43 27.20 -10.21
N VAL A 516 8.45 28.05 -10.26
CA VAL A 516 9.00 28.73 -9.09
C VAL A 516 8.52 30.17 -9.18
N HIS A 517 7.71 30.60 -8.23
CA HIS A 517 7.30 32.01 -8.12
C HIS A 517 8.43 32.82 -7.47
N SER A 518 8.56 34.10 -7.83
CA SER A 518 9.68 34.96 -7.40
C SER A 518 9.86 35.00 -5.88
N THR A 519 11.09 34.77 -5.43
CA THR A 519 11.50 34.47 -4.05
C THR A 519 11.69 35.69 -3.14
N THR A 520 11.18 36.87 -3.50
CA THR A 520 11.58 38.15 -2.87
C THR A 520 11.09 38.34 -1.42
N SER A 521 10.24 37.45 -0.88
CA SER A 521 9.85 37.45 0.55
C SER A 521 9.20 36.13 0.95
N LEU A 522 9.95 35.02 0.92
CA LEU A 522 9.44 33.68 1.23
C LEU A 522 9.68 33.31 2.69
N SER A 523 8.75 32.54 3.27
CA SER A 523 8.97 31.81 4.53
C SER A 523 10.04 30.72 4.36
N GLU A 524 10.66 30.26 5.46
CA GLU A 524 11.69 29.20 5.40
C GLU A 524 11.21 27.93 4.66
N GLY A 525 9.93 27.55 4.82
CA GLY A 525 9.34 26.40 4.13
C GLY A 525 9.20 26.59 2.61
N GLU A 526 8.85 27.80 2.17
CA GLU A 526 8.77 28.13 0.74
C GLU A 526 10.16 28.25 0.10
N HIS A 527 11.18 28.66 0.87
CA HIS A 527 12.57 28.69 0.42
C HIS A 527 13.10 27.28 0.10
N VAL A 528 12.82 26.30 0.97
CA VAL A 528 13.20 24.90 0.75
C VAL A 528 12.44 24.28 -0.43
N ASP A 529 11.14 24.59 -0.59
CA ASP A 529 10.36 24.10 -1.73
C ASP A 529 10.87 24.68 -3.07
N ALA A 530 11.20 25.98 -3.10
CA ALA A 530 11.83 26.62 -4.26
C ALA A 530 13.17 25.95 -4.60
N ALA A 531 14.04 25.74 -3.61
CA ALA A 531 15.31 25.06 -3.82
C ALA A 531 15.14 23.66 -4.41
N ARG A 532 14.23 22.85 -3.84
CA ARG A 532 13.88 21.52 -4.33
C ARG A 532 13.45 21.56 -5.80
N LYS A 533 12.51 22.43 -6.15
CA LYS A 533 12.01 22.58 -7.54
C LYS A 533 13.12 22.98 -8.50
N ILE A 534 14.03 23.88 -8.10
CA ILE A 534 15.17 24.28 -8.93
C ILE A 534 16.16 23.12 -9.11
N ILE A 535 16.49 22.38 -8.05
CA ILE A 535 17.38 21.20 -8.13
C ILE A 535 16.78 20.15 -9.08
N ILE A 536 15.48 19.88 -8.97
CA ILE A 536 14.78 18.95 -9.87
C ILE A 536 14.89 19.44 -11.32
N ARG A 537 14.60 20.71 -11.60
CA ARG A 537 14.75 21.30 -12.95
C ARG A 537 16.19 21.21 -13.47
N ALA A 538 17.18 21.49 -12.63
CA ALA A 538 18.59 21.41 -13.00
C ALA A 538 18.98 19.97 -13.38
N ARG A 539 18.56 18.96 -12.61
CA ARG A 539 18.80 17.55 -12.92
C ARG A 539 18.08 17.07 -14.18
N LEU A 540 16.86 17.56 -14.42
CA LEU A 540 16.12 17.29 -15.67
C LEU A 540 16.79 17.93 -16.89
N CYS A 541 17.33 19.14 -16.73
CA CYS A 541 18.14 19.82 -17.74
C CYS A 541 19.45 19.06 -18.03
N PHE A 542 20.15 18.60 -16.99
CA PHE A 542 21.36 17.80 -17.14
C PHE A 542 21.10 16.48 -17.88
N ALA A 543 19.94 15.86 -17.65
CA ALA A 543 19.50 14.68 -18.38
C ALA A 543 19.04 14.96 -19.83
N GLY A 544 19.09 16.22 -20.29
CA GLY A 544 18.70 16.64 -21.65
C GLY A 544 17.20 16.67 -21.91
N CYS A 545 16.37 16.59 -20.86
CA CYS A 545 14.91 16.57 -20.99
C CYS A 545 14.28 17.97 -21.01
N VAL A 546 15.03 18.97 -20.52
CA VAL A 546 14.62 20.38 -20.42
C VAL A 546 15.64 21.26 -21.09
N SER A 547 15.19 22.30 -21.77
CA SER A 547 16.11 23.32 -22.28
C SER A 547 16.77 24.09 -21.13
N ALA A 548 18.09 24.25 -21.20
CA ALA A 548 18.82 25.11 -20.27
C ALA A 548 18.37 26.59 -20.34
N LEU A 549 17.58 26.97 -21.35
CA LEU A 549 16.91 28.28 -21.43
C LEU A 549 15.79 28.43 -20.40
N GLU A 550 15.07 27.36 -20.05
CA GLU A 550 14.00 27.42 -19.04
C GLU A 550 14.56 27.67 -17.63
N LEU A 551 15.75 27.14 -17.35
CA LEU A 551 16.52 27.46 -16.15
C LEU A 551 16.98 28.92 -16.18
N GLY A 552 17.18 29.47 -17.39
CA GLY A 552 17.53 30.87 -17.63
C GLY A 552 16.49 31.85 -17.09
N ASN A 553 15.20 31.49 -17.09
CA ASN A 553 14.13 32.33 -16.54
C ASN A 553 14.24 32.51 -15.02
N LEU A 554 14.99 31.64 -14.35
CA LEU A 554 15.19 31.67 -12.89
C LEU A 554 16.54 32.29 -12.48
N LYS A 555 17.34 32.79 -13.44
CA LYS A 555 18.69 33.36 -13.19
C LYS A 555 18.70 34.40 -12.09
N THR A 556 17.79 35.38 -12.20
CA THR A 556 17.69 36.47 -11.23
C THR A 556 17.40 35.92 -9.84
N THR A 557 16.37 35.07 -9.73
CA THR A 557 15.97 34.39 -8.49
C THR A 557 17.09 33.56 -7.87
N ILE A 558 17.79 32.75 -8.66
CA ILE A 558 18.87 31.87 -8.18
C ILE A 558 20.04 32.69 -7.65
N LEU A 559 20.45 33.72 -8.40
CA LEU A 559 21.67 34.49 -8.16
C LEU A 559 21.46 35.68 -7.21
N SER A 560 20.21 36.06 -6.93
CA SER A 560 19.87 37.13 -5.98
C SER A 560 19.62 36.64 -4.55
N THR A 561 19.57 35.33 -4.31
CA THR A 561 19.31 34.75 -2.99
C THR A 561 20.62 34.40 -2.27
N THR A 562 20.63 34.41 -0.94
CA THR A 562 21.80 34.04 -0.14
C THR A 562 22.22 32.60 -0.43
N ALA A 563 23.52 32.38 -0.61
CA ALA A 563 24.08 31.06 -0.93
C ALA A 563 24.32 30.18 0.33
N ASP A 564 23.51 30.33 1.38
CA ASP A 564 23.63 29.62 2.64
C ASP A 564 22.75 28.36 2.70
N GLY A 565 23.18 27.40 3.53
CA GLY A 565 22.50 26.11 3.72
C GLY A 565 22.14 25.41 2.41
N VAL A 566 20.84 25.25 2.18
CA VAL A 566 20.27 24.53 1.04
C VAL A 566 20.64 25.17 -0.31
N TRP A 567 20.81 26.48 -0.35
CA TRP A 567 20.97 27.22 -1.61
C TRP A 567 22.34 27.02 -2.26
N TRP A 568 23.36 26.61 -1.50
CA TRP A 568 24.65 26.23 -2.07
C TRP A 568 24.52 25.09 -3.09
N ASN A 569 23.74 24.06 -2.76
CA ASN A 569 23.55 22.93 -3.68
C ASN A 569 22.68 23.28 -4.88
N VAL A 570 21.78 24.25 -4.74
CA VAL A 570 21.08 24.82 -5.90
C VAL A 570 22.10 25.35 -6.92
N LEU A 571 23.11 26.11 -6.48
CA LEU A 571 24.16 26.62 -7.36
C LEU A 571 24.98 25.49 -8.00
N VAL A 572 25.34 24.46 -7.23
CA VAL A 572 26.13 23.32 -7.72
C VAL A 572 25.36 22.54 -8.80
N GLU A 573 24.09 22.21 -8.55
CA GLU A 573 23.26 21.46 -9.51
C GLU A 573 22.95 22.28 -10.77
N VAL A 574 22.69 23.59 -10.63
CA VAL A 574 22.51 24.51 -11.77
C VAL A 574 23.80 24.63 -12.57
N ALA A 575 24.96 24.74 -11.92
CA ALA A 575 26.25 24.80 -12.61
C ALA A 575 26.53 23.50 -13.39
N ALA A 576 26.22 22.33 -12.81
CA ALA A 576 26.32 21.05 -13.48
C ALA A 576 25.40 20.96 -14.71
N ALA A 577 24.16 21.45 -14.60
CA ALA A 577 23.23 21.52 -15.71
C ALA A 577 23.75 22.42 -16.85
N VAL A 578 24.24 23.62 -16.52
CA VAL A 578 24.81 24.56 -17.50
C VAL A 578 26.11 24.02 -18.12
N TYR A 579 26.92 23.29 -17.36
CA TYR A 579 28.12 22.61 -17.87
C TYR A 579 27.79 21.63 -19.00
N SER A 580 26.66 20.92 -18.91
CA SER A 580 26.21 20.01 -19.97
C SER A 580 25.60 20.69 -21.21
N ALA A 581 25.35 22.01 -21.14
CA ALA A 581 24.69 22.77 -22.20
C ALA A 581 25.65 23.29 -23.28
N ASP A 582 25.08 23.83 -24.35
CA ASP A 582 25.83 24.45 -25.45
C ASP A 582 26.68 25.64 -25.00
N ASN A 583 27.80 25.86 -25.68
CA ASN A 583 28.71 26.96 -25.38
C ASN A 583 28.03 28.35 -25.44
N GLY A 584 27.03 28.54 -26.30
CA GLY A 584 26.24 29.78 -26.35
C GLY A 584 25.47 30.05 -25.05
N ILE A 585 24.90 29.02 -24.45
CA ILE A 585 24.16 29.13 -23.18
C ILE A 585 25.14 29.40 -22.04
N LYS A 586 26.29 28.71 -22.01
CA LYS A 586 27.36 28.97 -21.03
C LYS A 586 27.84 30.43 -21.06
N LYS A 587 28.06 30.99 -22.27
CA LYS A 587 28.40 32.41 -22.47
C LYS A 587 27.38 33.34 -21.82
N GLN A 588 26.10 33.08 -22.09
CA GLN A 588 25.02 33.91 -21.59
C GLN A 588 24.90 33.82 -20.07
N TRP A 589 24.99 32.63 -19.49
CA TRP A 589 24.97 32.44 -18.03
C TRP A 589 26.12 33.16 -17.32
N LEU A 590 27.33 33.16 -17.89
CA LEU A 590 28.46 33.92 -17.34
C LEU A 590 28.20 35.43 -17.35
N LEU A 591 27.77 35.98 -18.48
CA LEU A 591 27.51 37.42 -18.61
C LEU A 591 26.35 37.89 -17.74
N ASP A 592 25.28 37.11 -17.68
CA ASP A 592 24.11 37.42 -16.86
C ASP A 592 24.44 37.32 -15.37
N ALA A 593 25.27 36.35 -14.97
CA ALA A 593 25.69 36.24 -13.58
C ALA A 593 26.56 37.43 -13.12
N LEU A 594 27.44 37.92 -13.99
CA LEU A 594 28.22 39.14 -13.72
C LEU A 594 27.31 40.38 -13.67
N ASP A 595 26.34 40.51 -14.58
CA ASP A 595 25.37 41.62 -14.56
C ASP A 595 24.51 41.60 -13.29
N ILE A 596 23.96 40.44 -12.93
CA ILE A 596 23.17 40.29 -11.72
C ILE A 596 24.04 40.60 -10.50
N GLY A 597 25.30 40.14 -10.48
CA GLY A 597 26.28 40.48 -9.45
C GLY A 597 26.46 42.00 -9.25
N CYS A 598 26.44 42.78 -10.34
CA CYS A 598 26.56 44.24 -10.29
C CYS A 598 25.38 44.95 -9.63
N VAL A 599 24.21 44.30 -9.51
CA VAL A 599 22.97 44.93 -9.00
C VAL A 599 22.41 44.27 -7.74
N THR A 600 22.59 42.95 -7.60
CA THR A 600 22.04 42.16 -6.49
C THR A 600 22.52 42.62 -5.11
N ALA A 601 21.69 42.39 -4.09
CA ALA A 601 22.05 42.62 -2.69
C ALA A 601 23.05 41.56 -2.16
N HIS A 602 23.17 40.42 -2.83
CA HIS A 602 24.04 39.29 -2.45
C HIS A 602 25.06 38.96 -3.54
N PRO A 603 26.07 39.83 -3.79
CA PRO A 603 27.03 39.64 -4.87
C PRO A 603 27.91 38.40 -4.69
N SER A 604 28.08 37.89 -3.46
CA SER A 604 28.86 36.66 -3.22
C SER A 604 28.23 35.43 -3.87
N THR A 605 26.90 35.33 -3.89
CA THR A 605 26.17 34.23 -4.56
C THR A 605 26.48 34.20 -6.06
N ALA A 606 26.40 35.35 -6.72
CA ALA A 606 26.71 35.47 -8.14
C ALA A 606 28.16 35.08 -8.43
N LEU A 607 29.11 35.54 -7.61
CA LEU A 607 30.53 35.20 -7.75
C LEU A 607 30.82 33.73 -7.51
N ARG A 608 30.17 33.11 -6.51
CA ARG A 608 30.26 31.68 -6.24
C ARG A 608 29.79 30.87 -7.45
N PHE A 609 28.68 31.27 -8.07
CA PHE A 609 28.19 30.63 -9.30
C PHE A 609 29.16 30.81 -10.48
N VAL A 610 29.72 32.02 -10.67
CA VAL A 610 30.75 32.27 -11.70
C VAL A 610 31.96 31.36 -11.49
N GLY A 611 32.42 31.21 -10.25
CA GLY A 611 33.50 30.29 -9.90
C GLY A 611 33.17 28.84 -10.20
N LEU A 612 31.95 28.37 -9.87
CA LEU A 612 31.49 27.00 -10.20
C LEU A 612 31.46 26.75 -11.71
N LEU A 613 30.93 27.72 -12.48
CA LEU A 613 30.85 27.62 -13.94
C LEU A 613 32.24 27.63 -14.59
N CYS A 614 33.11 28.54 -14.16
CA CYS A 614 34.48 28.63 -14.69
C CYS A 614 35.31 27.42 -14.27
N GLY A 615 35.20 26.98 -13.01
CA GLY A 615 35.88 25.81 -12.48
C GLY A 615 35.47 24.51 -13.16
N SER A 616 34.17 24.32 -13.43
CA SER A 616 33.69 23.14 -14.17
C SER A 616 34.15 23.12 -15.64
N CYS A 617 34.42 24.28 -16.23
CA CYS A 617 34.79 24.39 -17.64
C CYS A 617 36.29 24.65 -17.90
N CYS A 618 37.12 24.74 -16.86
CA CYS A 618 38.56 25.00 -17.00
C CYS A 618 39.38 23.71 -17.00
N VAL A 619 40.66 23.83 -17.39
CA VAL A 619 41.58 22.69 -17.50
C VAL A 619 41.89 22.07 -16.13
N TYR A 620 41.71 22.83 -15.05
CA TYR A 620 42.03 22.42 -13.69
C TYR A 620 40.89 21.67 -12.98
N MET A 621 39.73 21.48 -13.62
CA MET A 621 38.53 20.86 -13.04
C MET A 621 38.81 19.64 -12.15
N PRO A 622 39.64 18.64 -12.53
CA PRO A 622 39.86 17.45 -11.70
C PRO A 622 40.55 17.71 -10.35
N LEU A 623 41.17 18.88 -10.18
CA LEU A 623 41.94 19.27 -9.00
C LEU A 623 41.17 20.25 -8.09
N LEU A 624 40.03 20.77 -8.53
CA LEU A 624 39.27 21.78 -7.80
C LEU A 624 38.39 21.16 -6.71
N ILE A 625 38.31 21.82 -5.56
CA ILE A 625 37.47 21.41 -4.44
C ILE A 625 36.17 22.22 -4.47
N VAL A 626 35.03 21.54 -4.57
CA VAL A 626 33.71 22.18 -4.59
C VAL A 626 33.30 22.58 -3.17
N ASN A 627 33.72 23.78 -2.75
CA ASN A 627 33.39 24.40 -1.46
C ASN A 627 33.13 25.90 -1.67
N PRO A 628 32.14 26.53 -0.97
CA PRO A 628 31.82 27.95 -1.11
C PRO A 628 33.00 28.92 -1.09
N THR A 629 34.02 28.65 -0.27
CA THR A 629 35.18 29.53 -0.11
C THR A 629 36.27 29.24 -1.16
N ASN A 630 36.55 27.95 -1.40
CA ASN A 630 37.59 27.53 -2.35
C ASN A 630 37.24 27.95 -3.79
N VAL A 631 35.97 27.84 -4.16
CA VAL A 631 35.48 28.26 -5.48
C VAL A 631 35.75 29.76 -5.74
N LEU A 632 35.69 30.59 -4.69
CA LEU A 632 36.03 32.00 -4.79
C LEU A 632 37.55 32.22 -4.81
N SER A 633 38.32 31.52 -3.97
CA SER A 633 39.79 31.66 -3.96
C SER A 633 40.44 31.20 -5.26
N ASP A 634 39.81 30.25 -5.95
CA ASP A 634 40.30 29.69 -7.22
C ASP A 634 39.87 30.55 -8.43
N LEU A 635 38.99 31.54 -8.24
CA LEU A 635 38.48 32.40 -9.31
C LEU A 635 39.57 33.13 -10.13
N PRO A 636 40.64 33.68 -9.51
CA PRO A 636 41.75 34.31 -10.25
C PRO A 636 42.49 33.37 -11.20
N VAL A 637 42.35 32.05 -11.04
CA VAL A 637 42.99 31.04 -11.91
C VAL A 637 41.97 30.44 -12.87
N THR A 638 40.77 30.13 -12.38
CA THR A 638 39.72 29.45 -13.15
C THR A 638 39.09 30.35 -14.21
N LEU A 639 38.83 31.62 -13.92
CA LEU A 639 38.22 32.56 -14.87
C LEU A 639 39.14 32.86 -16.07
N PRO A 640 40.43 33.22 -15.90
CA PRO A 640 41.32 33.41 -17.04
C PRO A 640 41.53 32.13 -17.85
N SER A 641 41.65 30.97 -17.18
CA SER A 641 41.74 29.67 -17.85
C SER A 641 40.52 29.40 -18.72
N PHE A 642 39.31 29.66 -18.20
CA PHE A 642 38.07 29.55 -18.95
C PHE A 642 38.07 30.48 -20.18
N LEU A 643 38.45 31.74 -19.99
CA LEU A 643 38.49 32.74 -21.07
C LEU A 643 39.58 32.47 -22.11
N SER A 644 40.68 31.79 -21.76
CA SER A 644 41.85 31.57 -22.63
C SER A 644 41.57 30.80 -23.93
N SER A 645 40.48 30.04 -24.00
CA SER A 645 40.07 29.34 -25.22
C SER A 645 39.54 30.31 -26.29
N SER A 646 39.85 30.04 -27.56
CA SER A 646 39.40 30.84 -28.72
C SER A 646 37.88 30.90 -28.87
N ILE A 647 37.17 29.95 -28.27
CA ILE A 647 35.71 29.88 -28.23
C ILE A 647 35.11 31.12 -27.56
N TRP A 648 35.85 31.80 -26.68
CA TRP A 648 35.35 32.90 -25.83
C TRP A 648 35.81 34.30 -26.27
N ASN A 649 36.50 34.43 -27.40
CA ASN A 649 37.13 35.69 -27.85
C ASN A 649 36.17 36.89 -27.86
N ASP A 650 34.94 36.71 -28.36
CA ASP A 650 33.94 37.80 -28.45
C ASP A 650 33.42 38.27 -27.08
N LEU A 651 33.65 37.48 -26.02
CA LEU A 651 33.12 37.70 -24.68
C LEU A 651 34.14 38.30 -23.71
N ARG A 652 35.45 38.15 -23.98
CA ARG A 652 36.52 38.45 -23.02
C ARG A 652 36.47 39.89 -22.51
N ASN A 653 36.34 40.84 -23.43
CA ASN A 653 36.32 42.27 -23.11
C ASN A 653 35.04 42.62 -22.32
N SER A 654 33.88 42.07 -22.72
CA SER A 654 32.62 42.32 -22.00
C SER A 654 32.62 41.72 -20.59
N ALA A 655 33.14 40.50 -20.43
CA ALA A 655 33.28 39.87 -19.12
C ALA A 655 34.26 40.62 -18.22
N ALA A 656 35.41 41.07 -18.76
CA ALA A 656 36.39 41.87 -18.04
C ALA A 656 35.80 43.23 -17.60
N ASP A 657 35.05 43.91 -18.48
CA ASP A 657 34.39 45.17 -18.18
C ASP A 657 33.34 45.05 -17.07
N LYS A 658 32.54 43.97 -17.08
CA LYS A 658 31.55 43.69 -16.03
C LYS A 658 32.21 43.27 -14.72
N LEU A 659 33.27 42.47 -14.78
CA LEU A 659 34.06 42.10 -13.60
C LEU A 659 34.69 43.34 -12.95
N TRP A 660 35.19 44.28 -13.75
CA TRP A 660 35.69 45.56 -13.26
C TRP A 660 34.59 46.36 -12.55
N LEU A 661 33.40 46.47 -13.16
CA LEU A 661 32.26 47.16 -12.54
C LEU A 661 31.90 46.54 -11.18
N LEU A 662 31.80 45.21 -11.12
CA LEU A 662 31.54 44.47 -9.89
C LEU A 662 32.64 44.69 -8.83
N THR A 663 33.91 44.69 -9.26
CA THR A 663 35.06 44.95 -8.41
C THR A 663 34.99 46.36 -7.81
N THR A 664 34.69 47.38 -8.62
CA THR A 664 34.54 48.74 -8.11
C THR A 664 33.43 48.84 -7.07
N ARG A 665 32.26 48.22 -7.31
CA ARG A 665 31.13 48.21 -6.37
C ARG A 665 31.49 47.58 -5.02
N ILE A 666 32.06 46.38 -5.03
CA ILE A 666 32.41 45.67 -3.79
C ILE A 666 33.58 46.33 -3.07
N TYR A 667 34.59 46.82 -3.80
CA TYR A 667 35.73 47.50 -3.21
C TYR A 667 35.32 48.80 -2.52
N THR A 668 34.49 49.64 -3.16
CA THR A 668 33.99 50.88 -2.54
C THR A 668 33.16 50.60 -1.28
N TRP A 669 32.38 49.53 -1.29
CA TRP A 669 31.58 49.14 -0.13
C TRP A 669 32.45 48.58 1.00
N ALA A 670 33.44 47.74 0.70
CA ALA A 670 34.39 47.20 1.68
C ALA A 670 35.24 48.32 2.30
N GLU A 671 35.69 49.30 1.52
CA GLU A 671 36.44 50.46 2.00
C GLU A 671 35.60 51.38 2.91
N GLN A 672 34.30 51.54 2.62
CA GLN A 672 33.39 52.27 3.51
C GLN A 672 33.17 51.54 4.84
N LEU A 673 33.06 50.21 4.81
CA LEU A 673 32.94 49.37 6.01
C LEU A 673 34.19 49.47 6.91
N THR A 674 35.39 49.47 6.34
CA THR A 674 36.64 49.57 7.11
C THR A 674 36.86 50.96 7.71
N ARG A 675 36.31 52.01 7.09
CA ARG A 675 36.39 53.40 7.58
C ARG A 675 35.31 53.78 8.61
N GLY A 676 34.29 52.93 8.81
CA GLY A 676 33.22 53.15 9.79
C GLY A 676 32.26 54.30 9.42
N GLU A 677 32.22 54.71 8.15
CA GLU A 677 31.32 55.76 7.66
C GLU A 677 29.92 55.17 7.40
N GLY A 678 28.86 55.86 7.85
CA GLY A 678 27.47 55.39 7.70
C GLY A 678 27.08 55.22 6.22
N LEU A 679 26.46 54.08 5.88
CA LEU A 679 26.11 53.71 4.50
C LEU A 679 25.19 54.77 3.83
N PRO A 680 25.58 55.36 2.68
CA PRO A 680 24.65 56.11 1.85
C PRO A 680 23.66 55.17 1.14
N CYS A 681 22.42 55.64 1.01
CA CYS A 681 21.19 54.86 0.82
C CYS A 681 20.90 54.33 -0.60
N HIS A 682 21.91 54.17 -1.48
CA HIS A 682 21.62 54.04 -2.93
C HIS A 682 22.03 52.73 -3.65
N ASP A 683 22.91 51.88 -3.09
CA ASP A 683 23.32 50.61 -3.72
C ASP A 683 23.50 49.47 -2.70
N HIS A 684 22.46 49.15 -1.94
CA HIS A 684 22.57 48.29 -0.74
C HIS A 684 22.96 46.83 -1.06
N ILE A 685 24.24 46.50 -0.90
CA ILE A 685 24.70 45.16 -0.56
C ILE A 685 24.18 44.85 0.85
N HIS A 686 23.58 43.67 1.03
CA HIS A 686 22.96 43.28 2.29
C HIS A 686 24.01 43.11 3.40
N GLY A 687 23.66 43.46 4.64
CA GLY A 687 24.60 43.44 5.78
C GLY A 687 25.20 42.06 6.08
N SER A 688 24.55 40.97 5.69
CA SER A 688 25.06 39.60 5.86
C SER A 688 26.35 39.32 5.06
N GLU A 689 26.67 40.15 4.07
CA GLU A 689 27.89 40.02 3.26
C GLU A 689 29.12 40.64 3.95
N ALA A 690 28.92 41.45 5.00
CA ALA A 690 29.97 42.31 5.58
C ALA A 690 31.18 41.52 6.09
N GLU A 691 30.96 40.31 6.61
CA GLU A 691 32.04 39.43 7.08
C GLU A 691 33.01 39.02 5.96
N ASN A 692 32.53 38.92 4.72
CA ASN A 692 33.33 38.51 3.57
C ASN A 692 33.81 39.69 2.70
N ALA A 693 33.50 40.94 3.08
CA ALA A 693 33.72 42.13 2.25
C ALA A 693 35.19 42.28 1.80
N THR A 694 36.12 42.22 2.75
CA THR A 694 37.57 42.35 2.49
C THR A 694 38.09 41.20 1.64
N PHE A 695 37.65 39.97 1.92
CA PHE A 695 38.02 38.79 1.14
C PHE A 695 37.55 38.90 -0.31
N LEU A 696 36.27 39.25 -0.52
CA LEU A 696 35.69 39.42 -1.86
C LEU A 696 36.39 40.54 -2.63
N ALA A 697 36.68 41.68 -2.00
CA ALA A 697 37.39 42.79 -2.62
C ALA A 697 38.80 42.40 -3.08
N ASN A 698 39.58 41.74 -2.22
CA ASN A 698 40.95 41.31 -2.55
C ASN A 698 40.97 40.20 -3.60
N MET A 699 40.02 39.26 -3.55
CA MET A 699 39.84 38.19 -4.54
C MET A 699 39.47 38.76 -5.91
N LEU A 700 38.50 39.69 -5.97
CA LEU A 700 38.09 40.34 -7.21
C LEU A 700 39.20 41.20 -7.82
N ARG A 701 39.96 41.91 -6.98
CA ARG A 701 41.15 42.66 -7.43
C ARG A 701 42.14 41.72 -8.11
N SER A 702 42.46 40.59 -7.46
CA SER A 702 43.37 39.56 -8.00
C SER A 702 42.84 38.95 -9.30
N THR A 703 41.53 38.71 -9.37
CA THR A 703 40.86 38.18 -10.58
C THR A 703 40.89 39.20 -11.72
N CYS A 704 40.66 40.49 -11.44
CA CYS A 704 40.78 41.58 -12.42
C CYS A 704 42.21 41.72 -12.96
N PHE A 705 43.23 41.60 -12.10
CA PHE A 705 44.64 41.58 -12.55
C PHE A 705 44.92 40.42 -13.50
N ALA A 706 44.34 39.25 -13.24
CA ALA A 706 44.53 38.08 -14.09
C ALA A 706 43.85 38.19 -15.48
N VAL A 707 42.98 39.18 -15.69
CA VAL A 707 42.32 39.48 -16.98
C VAL A 707 42.63 40.89 -17.49
N GLU A 708 43.68 41.53 -16.97
CA GLU A 708 44.02 42.93 -17.24
C GLU A 708 44.18 43.24 -18.73
N ASP A 709 44.73 42.31 -19.51
CA ASP A 709 44.94 42.42 -20.96
C ASP A 709 43.65 42.66 -21.76
N HIS A 710 42.48 42.45 -21.14
CA HIS A 710 41.16 42.63 -21.76
C HIS A 710 40.44 43.91 -21.29
N LEU A 711 41.04 44.68 -20.39
CA LEU A 711 40.52 45.96 -19.91
C LEU A 711 41.07 47.13 -20.75
N ALA A 712 40.28 48.20 -20.85
CA ALA A 712 40.76 49.45 -21.42
C ALA A 712 41.85 50.09 -20.54
N VAL A 713 42.78 50.82 -21.17
CA VAL A 713 43.98 51.39 -20.52
C VAL A 713 43.65 52.28 -19.32
N ASP A 714 42.54 53.01 -19.38
CA ASP A 714 42.06 53.85 -18.28
C ASP A 714 41.63 53.04 -17.04
N LYS A 715 41.09 51.83 -17.25
CA LYS A 715 40.71 50.90 -16.19
C LYS A 715 41.92 50.14 -15.63
N GLN A 716 42.88 49.78 -16.48
CA GLN A 716 44.15 49.17 -16.06
C GLN A 716 44.91 50.09 -15.08
N LEU A 717 45.02 51.39 -15.41
CA LEU A 717 45.64 52.38 -14.52
C LEU A 717 44.91 52.53 -13.18
N LYS A 718 43.57 52.43 -13.18
CA LYS A 718 42.78 52.47 -11.94
C LYS A 718 42.95 51.21 -11.11
N LEU A 719 43.01 50.03 -11.74
CA LEU A 719 43.24 48.76 -11.08
C LEU A 719 44.61 48.72 -10.39
N ALA A 720 45.65 49.24 -11.05
CA ALA A 720 47.00 49.34 -10.48
C ALA A 720 47.08 50.24 -9.23
N ASN A 721 46.15 51.19 -9.09
CA ASN A 721 46.07 52.10 -7.94
C ASN A 721 45.21 51.56 -6.78
N LEU A 722 44.53 50.43 -6.92
CA LEU A 722 43.77 49.81 -5.82
C LEU A 722 44.72 49.06 -4.88
N GLU A 723 44.82 49.50 -3.63
CA GLU A 723 45.59 48.81 -2.59
C GLU A 723 44.87 47.54 -2.10
N ALA A 724 45.57 46.67 -1.36
CA ALA A 724 44.93 45.52 -0.73
C ALA A 724 44.24 46.00 0.54
N LEU A 725 42.96 45.65 0.72
CA LEU A 725 42.18 46.01 1.91
C LEU A 725 42.42 45.05 3.07
#